data_AF-C3XT18-F1
#
_entry.id   AF-C3XT18-F1
#
_cell.length_a   1.000
_cell.length_b   1.000
_cell.length_c   1.000
_cell.angle_alpha   90.00
_cell.angle_beta   90.00
_cell.angle_gamma   90.00
#
_symmetry.space_group_name_H-M   'P 1'
#
loop_
_entity.id
_entity.type
_entity.pdbx_description
1 polymer ?
#
loop_
_entity_poly.entity_id
_entity_poly.type
_entity_poly.pdbx_seq_one_letter_code
_entity_poly.pdbx_strand_id
1 'polypeptide(L)'
;MLRAADVIAQRVRAEKRKSQPSEQQDAVRQRNKRRKEREDQGVVTKPYNLSIHGTKQEQEDFMLRLKSICTKMGETHGKRLTYRETLLQAMSAWLKSHDEENDHRLDLDCGGAGLPFRARNGFSAASPATKDEPMFLATVTAINHLSDQLQDHARSCQEQLVVKKKNGVHMQGHAGKLTLCCSAKHNVYWDSSPHFYGKFLVNYRMAHAYFTSGIRPLQYKKICDAAGMGKIVDKTLRERYQPVYSEVVEEFAEASMAQALQEETAIQVMVDGEDFAGISIMSDARHCWRKNAMFSDVAFLGDRTHRVIKLITVSQDEEQYSQNHELVGTQQFYEWADENAVNILVHAHDNNKSVNKLVENRAAQGHRCVNGNDTWHATKGIARGMKKITMGPKYKERVTWHPELSDKAGSIKTHVYWAMKNCALDPERLRGYIDNIIKHYKNDHTGCHHTSNCRISGDAYKPSKVLIQDPKAEKLLVDFLHQTVVYKNAENYVHAKDTHYVESFNNALLVYHDKRIAFGKEAYLLRINLAILDWNENVDRDHTSEWRCEDAAAPRRREPKKQLVEKKYTFRKEVWNEFMRRVYMPNLADDTVHDQAPAGNLDQPPADNHDQPPADNHDQPPADNHDQPPADNHDQPPAGSQDQAPEDA
;
A
#
# COMPACT_ATOMS: atom_id res chain seq x y z
N MET A 1 38.52 -38.35 20.36
CA MET A 1 37.41 -38.94 21.15
C MET A 1 37.44 -38.61 22.65
N LEU A 2 38.16 -37.58 23.15
CA LEU A 2 38.07 -37.13 24.55
C LEU A 2 38.00 -35.61 24.72
N ARG A 3 37.41 -34.90 23.74
CA ARG A 3 37.07 -33.45 23.85
C ARG A 3 35.67 -33.10 23.35
N ALA A 4 34.87 -34.10 22.99
CA ALA A 4 33.47 -33.93 22.59
C ALA A 4 32.48 -34.23 23.75
N ALA A 5 32.96 -34.79 24.87
CA ALA A 5 32.13 -35.14 26.03
C ALA A 5 31.85 -33.94 26.95
N ASP A 6 32.74 -32.95 27.02
CA ASP A 6 32.55 -31.77 27.89
C ASP A 6 31.61 -30.70 27.32
N VAL A 7 31.39 -30.70 25.99
CA VAL A 7 30.42 -29.79 25.34
C VAL A 7 28.98 -30.30 25.49
N ILE A 8 28.79 -31.60 25.77
CA ILE A 8 27.48 -32.21 26.02
C ILE A 8 27.10 -32.10 27.51
N ALA A 9 28.08 -32.11 28.42
CA ALA A 9 27.83 -31.99 29.86
C ALA A 9 27.43 -30.57 30.32
N GLN A 10 27.75 -29.51 29.57
CA GLN A 10 27.30 -28.14 29.88
C GLN A 10 25.90 -27.80 29.36
N ARG A 11 25.32 -28.61 28.46
CA ARG A 11 23.93 -28.42 27.97
C ARG A 11 22.85 -29.08 28.84
N VAL A 12 23.23 -29.85 29.87
CA VAL A 12 22.29 -30.59 30.74
C VAL A 12 22.09 -29.92 32.13
N ARG A 13 22.75 -28.79 32.41
CA ARG A 13 22.47 -27.97 33.61
C ARG A 13 21.72 -26.67 33.26
N ALA A 14 20.71 -26.77 32.40
CA ALA A 14 19.61 -25.82 32.39
C ALA A 14 18.76 -26.08 33.64
N GLU A 15 19.07 -25.38 34.72
CA GLU A 15 18.25 -25.34 35.91
C GLU A 15 16.78 -25.12 35.51
N LYS A 16 15.93 -25.98 36.06
CA LYS A 16 14.48 -25.82 36.13
C LYS A 16 14.19 -24.40 36.64
N ARG A 17 13.99 -23.44 35.74
CA ARG A 17 13.24 -22.24 36.06
C ARG A 17 11.81 -22.70 36.30
N LYS A 18 11.47 -22.86 37.58
CA LYS A 18 10.09 -22.78 38.06
C LYS A 18 9.46 -21.61 37.32
N SER A 19 8.39 -21.87 36.57
CA SER A 19 7.51 -20.82 36.06
C SER A 19 7.20 -19.91 37.23
N GLN A 20 7.74 -18.69 37.22
CA GLN A 20 7.21 -17.66 38.11
C GLN A 20 5.74 -17.51 37.73
N PRO A 21 4.82 -17.43 38.72
CA PRO A 21 3.43 -17.15 38.42
C PRO A 21 3.40 -15.86 37.60
N SER A 22 2.67 -15.87 36.49
CA SER A 22 2.45 -14.68 35.66
C SER A 22 2.20 -13.50 36.58
N GLU A 23 2.99 -12.42 36.45
CA GLU A 23 2.70 -11.17 37.15
C GLU A 23 1.21 -10.89 36.95
N GLN A 24 0.44 -10.92 38.06
CA GLN A 24 -0.99 -10.67 38.01
C GLN A 24 -1.21 -9.34 37.30
N GLN A 25 -2.17 -9.28 36.38
CA GLN A 25 -2.41 -8.12 35.52
C GLN A 25 -2.53 -6.80 36.32
N ASP A 26 -2.93 -6.89 37.59
CA ASP A 26 -3.01 -5.76 38.52
C ASP A 26 -1.66 -5.20 38.95
N ALA A 27 -0.61 -6.02 39.08
CA ALA A 27 0.75 -5.55 39.38
C ALA A 27 1.34 -4.76 38.19
N VAL A 28 1.04 -5.19 36.96
CA VAL A 28 1.44 -4.50 35.74
C VAL A 28 0.67 -3.17 35.60
N ARG A 29 -0.64 -3.17 35.89
CA ARG A 29 -1.48 -1.96 35.89
C ARG A 29 -1.02 -0.96 36.94
N GLN A 30 -0.72 -1.38 38.17
CA GLN A 30 -0.22 -0.49 39.22
C GLN A 30 1.14 0.11 38.88
N ARG A 31 2.04 -0.66 38.26
CA ARG A 31 3.35 -0.15 37.79
C ARG A 31 3.19 0.88 36.67
N ASN A 32 2.29 0.65 35.72
CA ASN A 32 2.01 1.61 34.65
C ASN A 32 1.31 2.87 35.17
N LYS A 33 0.41 2.73 36.16
CA LYS A 33 -0.23 3.87 36.84
C LYS A 33 0.80 4.73 37.57
N ARG A 34 1.69 4.13 38.37
CA ARG A 34 2.80 4.83 39.05
C ARG A 34 3.75 5.50 38.06
N ARG A 35 4.00 4.88 36.89
CA ARG A 35 4.83 5.48 35.84
C ARG A 35 4.16 6.72 35.25
N LYS A 36 2.86 6.65 34.96
CA LYS A 36 2.08 7.77 34.40
C LYS A 36 1.97 8.92 35.40
N GLU A 37 1.70 8.63 36.68
CA GLU A 37 1.70 9.62 37.76
C GLU A 37 3.06 10.32 37.92
N ARG A 38 4.18 9.62 37.68
CA ARG A 38 5.53 10.21 37.70
C ARG A 38 5.87 11.00 36.43
N GLU A 39 5.29 10.65 35.29
CA GLU A 39 5.39 11.43 34.04
C GLU A 39 4.58 12.74 34.16
N ASP A 40 3.37 12.67 34.74
CA ASP A 40 2.50 13.83 34.98
C ASP A 40 3.08 14.80 36.05
N GLN A 41 3.87 14.29 37.00
CA GLN A 41 4.63 15.09 37.97
C GLN A 41 5.97 15.64 37.43
N GLY A 42 6.32 15.37 36.17
CA GLY A 42 7.57 15.84 35.55
C GLY A 42 8.85 15.16 36.07
N VAL A 43 8.72 14.07 36.83
CA VAL A 43 9.85 13.37 37.48
C VAL A 43 10.55 12.37 36.52
N VAL A 44 9.89 11.98 35.43
CA VAL A 44 10.46 11.09 34.40
C VAL A 44 10.59 11.85 33.08
N THR A 45 11.81 12.27 32.75
CA THR A 45 12.15 12.73 31.40
C THR A 45 12.27 11.50 30.49
N LYS A 46 11.64 11.55 29.30
CA LYS A 46 11.86 10.55 28.24
C LYS A 46 13.38 10.37 28.04
N PRO A 47 13.89 9.14 27.83
CA PRO A 47 15.31 8.96 27.53
C PRO A 47 15.64 9.77 26.27
N TYR A 48 16.59 10.69 26.39
CA TYR A 48 17.18 11.36 25.24
C TYR A 48 17.99 10.30 24.48
N ASN A 49 17.56 9.98 23.27
CA ASN A 49 18.35 9.14 22.37
C ASN A 49 19.45 10.01 21.76
N LEU A 50 20.67 9.88 22.25
CA LEU A 50 21.85 10.44 21.61
C LEU A 50 22.29 9.50 20.49
N SER A 51 22.09 9.91 19.24
CA SER A 51 22.59 9.19 18.07
C SER A 51 24.00 9.70 17.74
N ILE A 52 25.00 8.82 17.82
CA ILE A 52 26.39 9.12 17.49
C ILE A 52 26.66 8.50 16.11
N HIS A 53 27.03 9.33 15.13
CA HIS A 53 27.41 8.86 13.79
C HIS A 53 28.92 8.64 13.72
N GLY A 54 29.34 7.54 13.11
CA GLY A 54 30.75 7.14 13.02
C GLY A 54 30.89 5.61 12.94
N THR A 55 32.11 5.13 12.74
CA THR A 55 32.44 3.70 12.83
C THR A 55 32.17 3.16 14.24
N LYS A 56 31.98 1.85 14.36
CA LYS A 56 31.70 1.21 15.65
C LYS A 56 32.78 1.50 16.69
N GLN A 57 34.04 1.56 16.25
CA GLN A 57 35.19 1.85 17.10
C GLN A 57 35.20 3.31 17.60
N GLU A 58 34.81 4.27 16.75
CA GLU A 58 34.67 5.68 17.15
C GLU A 58 33.52 5.88 18.14
N GLN A 59 32.40 5.18 17.94
CA GLN A 59 31.27 5.21 18.87
C GLN A 59 31.65 4.64 20.25
N GLU A 60 32.38 3.52 20.26
CA GLU A 60 32.87 2.90 21.50
C GLU A 60 33.88 3.80 22.22
N ASP A 61 34.84 4.40 21.51
CA ASP A 61 35.82 5.33 22.10
C ASP A 61 35.14 6.58 22.68
N PHE A 62 34.19 7.17 21.94
CA PHE A 62 33.42 8.31 22.42
C PHE A 62 32.66 7.99 23.71
N MET A 63 31.95 6.86 23.76
CA MET A 63 31.19 6.45 24.94
C MET A 63 32.11 6.15 26.13
N LEU A 64 33.30 5.61 25.88
CA LEU A 64 34.29 5.32 26.92
C LEU A 64 34.84 6.60 27.54
N ARG A 65 35.19 7.59 26.70
CA ARG A 65 35.64 8.92 27.13
C ARG A 65 34.54 9.65 27.90
N LEU A 66 33.32 9.66 27.37
CA LEU A 66 32.18 10.31 28.02
C LEU A 66 31.90 9.71 29.41
N LYS A 67 31.99 8.37 29.53
CA LYS A 67 31.90 7.67 30.81
C LYS A 67 33.01 8.07 31.78
N SER A 68 34.25 8.17 31.30
CA SER A 68 35.39 8.61 32.12
C SER A 68 35.18 10.04 32.65
N ILE A 69 34.69 10.96 31.81
CA ILE A 69 34.38 12.34 32.20
C ILE A 69 33.27 12.37 33.26
N CYS A 70 32.18 11.61 33.06
CA CYS A 70 31.08 11.53 34.04
C CYS A 70 31.56 11.06 35.41
N THR A 71 32.44 10.06 35.44
CA THR A 71 33.01 9.55 36.70
C THR A 71 33.82 10.63 37.40
N LYS A 72 34.76 11.28 36.70
CA LYS A 72 35.62 12.34 37.28
C LYS A 72 34.83 13.57 37.76
N MET A 73 33.84 14.01 36.97
CA MET A 73 32.97 15.12 37.36
C MET A 73 32.06 14.74 38.53
N GLY A 74 31.58 13.50 38.56
CA GLY A 74 30.77 12.99 39.67
C GLY A 74 31.52 12.87 40.98
N GLU A 75 32.81 12.50 40.93
CA GLU A 75 33.73 12.50 42.08
C GLU A 75 33.93 13.93 42.62
N THR A 76 34.03 14.92 41.73
CA THR A 76 34.22 16.33 42.09
C THR A 76 32.96 16.98 42.70
N HIS A 77 31.77 16.50 42.33
CA HIS A 77 30.48 17.08 42.77
C HIS A 77 29.73 16.22 43.79
N GLY A 78 30.32 15.09 44.25
CA GLY A 78 29.72 14.21 45.25
C GLY A 78 28.42 13.52 44.82
N LYS A 79 28.11 13.53 43.51
CA LYS A 79 26.88 12.95 42.95
C LYS A 79 27.17 12.33 41.60
N ARG A 80 26.56 11.17 41.34
CA ARG A 80 26.61 10.52 40.02
C ARG A 80 25.90 11.38 38.97
N LEU A 81 26.64 11.86 37.98
CA LEU A 81 26.12 12.63 36.85
C LEU A 81 25.68 11.70 35.71
N THR A 82 24.61 12.10 35.02
CA THR A 82 24.17 11.47 33.78
C THR A 82 24.96 12.01 32.58
N TYR A 83 25.02 11.24 31.48
CA TYR A 83 25.68 11.68 30.23
C TYR A 83 25.17 13.04 29.73
N ARG A 84 23.87 13.31 29.88
CA ARG A 84 23.26 14.58 29.51
C ARG A 84 23.77 15.74 30.37
N GLU A 85 23.78 15.56 31.69
CA GLU A 85 24.26 16.61 32.61
C GLU A 85 25.74 16.90 32.38
N THR A 86 26.55 15.87 32.16
CA THR A 86 27.96 16.01 31.84
C THR A 86 28.19 16.74 30.52
N LEU A 87 27.47 16.38 29.44
CA LEU A 87 27.58 17.09 28.15
C LEU A 87 27.15 18.55 28.28
N LEU A 88 26.04 18.83 28.96
CA LEU A 88 25.57 20.20 29.18
C LEU A 88 26.57 21.02 29.99
N GLN A 89 27.11 20.47 31.08
CA GLN A 89 28.11 21.18 31.88
C GLN A 89 29.41 21.41 31.11
N ALA A 90 29.88 20.43 30.34
CA ALA A 90 31.06 20.59 29.49
C ALA A 90 30.85 21.66 28.42
N MET A 91 29.69 21.66 27.76
CA MET A 91 29.33 22.68 26.76
C MET A 91 29.16 24.06 27.40
N SER A 92 28.49 24.18 28.56
CA SER A 92 28.36 25.44 29.30
C SER A 92 29.70 25.96 29.80
N ALA A 93 30.61 25.09 30.26
CA ALA A 93 31.95 25.48 30.69
C ALA A 93 32.79 25.96 29.50
N TRP A 94 32.69 25.27 28.37
CA TRP A 94 33.34 25.68 27.12
C TRP A 94 32.78 27.01 26.63
N LEU A 95 31.46 27.21 26.64
CA LEU A 95 30.84 28.50 26.30
C LEU A 95 31.32 29.60 27.24
N LYS A 96 31.26 29.40 28.56
CA LYS A 96 31.76 30.39 29.55
C LYS A 96 33.23 30.75 29.36
N SER A 97 34.08 29.77 29.03
CA SER A 97 35.50 30.01 28.79
C SER A 97 35.80 30.69 27.44
N HIS A 98 34.80 30.79 26.56
CA HIS A 98 34.87 31.44 25.25
C HIS A 98 33.88 32.62 25.13
N ASP A 99 33.17 32.98 26.21
CA ASP A 99 32.22 34.09 26.29
C ASP A 99 32.89 35.40 26.74
N GLU A 100 34.03 35.38 27.44
CA GLU A 100 34.78 36.62 27.78
C GLU A 100 35.36 37.34 26.53
N GLU A 101 35.51 36.66 25.39
CA GLU A 101 35.84 37.27 24.09
C GLU A 101 34.62 37.57 23.20
N ASN A 102 33.42 37.09 23.56
CA ASN A 102 32.23 37.10 22.68
C ASN A 102 31.02 37.87 23.24
N ASP A 103 31.11 38.54 24.38
CA ASP A 103 30.01 39.34 24.93
C ASP A 103 29.65 40.56 24.05
N HIS A 104 30.58 41.02 23.20
CA HIS A 104 30.28 41.98 22.12
C HIS A 104 29.67 41.36 20.85
N ARG A 105 29.49 40.04 20.80
CA ARG A 105 28.97 39.31 19.63
C ARG A 105 27.57 38.73 19.82
N LEU A 106 27.16 38.39 21.03
CA LEU A 106 25.85 37.74 21.28
C LEU A 106 24.68 38.73 21.33
N ASP A 107 24.90 39.98 21.76
CA ASP A 107 23.90 41.06 21.67
C ASP A 107 23.63 41.55 20.23
N LEU A 108 24.45 41.13 19.25
CA LEU A 108 24.25 41.39 17.82
C LEU A 108 23.45 40.29 17.10
N ASP A 109 23.33 39.09 17.69
CA ASP A 109 22.71 37.93 17.03
C ASP A 109 21.29 37.62 17.57
N CYS A 110 20.92 38.14 18.75
CA CYS A 110 19.54 38.16 19.21
C CYS A 110 18.95 39.55 18.97
N GLY A 111 18.53 39.81 17.74
CA GLY A 111 17.94 41.09 17.36
C GLY A 111 16.89 41.56 18.37
N GLY A 112 17.21 42.62 19.10
CA GLY A 112 16.20 43.52 19.65
C GLY A 112 15.25 43.91 18.51
N ALA A 113 13.95 43.94 18.81
CA ALA A 113 12.89 44.13 17.84
C ALA A 113 13.23 45.24 16.82
N GLY A 114 13.58 44.85 15.59
CA GLY A 114 13.67 45.79 14.47
C GLY A 114 14.90 45.74 13.54
N LEU A 115 15.90 44.88 13.72
CA LEU A 115 17.03 44.80 12.76
C LEU A 115 17.19 43.43 12.08
N PRO A 116 17.45 43.40 10.74
CA PRO A 116 17.52 42.17 9.97
C PRO A 116 18.80 41.37 10.29
N PHE A 117 18.62 40.06 10.45
CA PHE A 117 19.67 39.06 10.63
C PHE A 117 20.79 39.26 9.59
N ARG A 118 22.02 39.58 10.02
CA ARG A 118 23.16 39.70 9.08
C ARG A 118 23.51 38.31 8.56
N ALA A 119 23.27 38.11 7.26
CA ALA A 119 23.69 36.94 6.50
C ALA A 119 25.18 36.62 6.72
N ARG A 120 25.49 35.52 7.41
CA ARG A 120 26.83 34.90 7.32
C ARG A 120 26.87 34.02 6.05
N ASN A 121 27.96 34.15 5.29
CA ASN A 121 28.36 33.25 4.19
C ASN A 121 27.50 33.27 2.91
N GLY A 122 27.02 34.43 2.44
CA GLY A 122 26.37 34.54 1.13
C GLY A 122 24.98 33.89 1.02
N PHE A 123 24.43 33.39 2.13
CA PHE A 123 23.06 32.90 2.21
C PHE A 123 22.10 34.04 2.52
N SER A 124 21.02 34.17 1.76
CA SER A 124 19.90 35.07 2.07
C SER A 124 19.03 34.50 3.18
N ALA A 125 18.78 35.28 4.24
CA ALA A 125 17.84 34.92 5.29
C ALA A 125 16.42 35.39 4.93
N ALA A 126 15.43 34.53 5.17
CA ALA A 126 14.03 34.93 5.07
C ALA A 126 13.65 35.89 6.22
N SER A 127 12.69 36.76 5.97
CA SER A 127 12.14 37.72 6.93
C SER A 127 10.61 37.59 6.98
N PRO A 128 9.93 38.15 8.00
CA PRO A 128 8.48 38.21 8.00
C PRO A 128 7.87 38.88 6.75
N ALA A 129 8.63 39.75 6.07
CA ALA A 129 8.22 40.40 4.82
C ALA A 129 8.37 39.52 3.58
N THR A 130 9.17 38.46 3.64
CA THR A 130 9.47 37.55 2.51
C THR A 130 8.94 36.13 2.72
N LYS A 131 8.19 35.89 3.81
CA LYS A 131 7.65 34.57 4.16
C LYS A 131 6.64 34.01 3.14
N ASP A 132 6.00 34.89 2.37
CA ASP A 132 4.96 34.56 1.39
C ASP A 132 5.46 34.78 -0.06
N GLU A 133 6.78 34.72 -0.27
CA GLU A 133 7.36 34.84 -1.62
C GLU A 133 6.87 33.72 -2.56
N PRO A 134 6.60 34.04 -3.84
CA PRO A 134 6.14 33.05 -4.81
C PRO A 134 7.25 32.03 -5.10
N MET A 135 6.91 30.74 -5.02
CA MET A 135 7.84 29.65 -5.25
C MET A 135 7.62 28.97 -6.62
N PHE A 136 8.72 28.71 -7.32
CA PHE A 136 8.74 28.02 -8.61
C PHE A 136 9.90 27.03 -8.70
N LEU A 137 9.78 26.08 -9.62
CA LEU A 137 10.83 25.10 -9.88
C LEU A 137 11.81 25.65 -10.92
N ALA A 138 13.10 25.47 -10.66
CA ALA A 138 14.17 25.88 -11.57
C ALA A 138 14.99 24.68 -12.07
N THR A 139 15.43 24.71 -13.33
CA THR A 139 16.43 23.76 -13.84
C THR A 139 17.83 24.36 -13.79
N VAL A 140 18.85 23.51 -13.70
CA VAL A 140 20.27 23.95 -13.71
C VAL A 140 20.58 24.73 -14.99
N THR A 141 20.09 24.28 -16.14
CA THR A 141 20.26 24.98 -17.42
C THR A 141 19.67 26.39 -17.40
N ALA A 142 18.47 26.56 -16.80
CA ALA A 142 17.86 27.88 -16.66
C ALA A 142 18.69 28.78 -15.74
N ILE A 143 19.22 28.25 -14.63
CA ILE A 143 20.09 29.01 -13.72
C ILE A 143 21.38 29.48 -14.43
N ASN A 144 22.00 28.61 -15.23
CA ASN A 144 23.17 28.99 -16.03
C ASN A 144 22.82 30.09 -17.03
N HIS A 145 21.69 29.96 -17.74
CA HIS A 145 21.20 31.00 -18.66
C HIS A 145 20.95 32.33 -17.94
N LEU A 146 20.45 32.34 -16.69
CA LEU A 146 20.35 33.57 -15.90
C LEU A 146 21.74 34.18 -15.67
N SER A 147 22.72 33.35 -15.28
CA SER A 147 24.10 33.82 -15.06
C SER A 147 24.68 34.46 -16.32
N ASP A 148 24.50 33.82 -17.47
CA ASP A 148 24.97 34.33 -18.76
C ASP A 148 24.31 35.68 -19.09
N GLN A 149 22.98 35.78 -18.94
CA GLN A 149 22.25 37.03 -19.17
C GLN A 149 22.68 38.17 -18.22
N LEU A 150 22.96 37.84 -16.96
CA LEU A 150 23.47 38.82 -15.99
C LEU A 150 24.88 39.29 -16.38
N GLN A 151 25.75 38.39 -16.82
CA GLN A 151 27.10 38.72 -17.29
C GLN A 151 27.06 39.58 -18.55
N ASP A 152 26.22 39.23 -19.52
CA ASP A 152 26.06 39.99 -20.77
C ASP A 152 25.49 41.38 -20.53
N HIS A 153 24.52 41.52 -19.63
CA HIS A 153 24.06 42.84 -19.20
C HIS A 153 25.20 43.62 -18.53
N ALA A 154 25.95 43.01 -17.61
CA ALA A 154 27.03 43.68 -16.89
C ALA A 154 28.16 44.19 -17.81
N ARG A 155 28.36 43.56 -18.99
CA ARG A 155 29.30 44.04 -20.02
C ARG A 155 28.89 45.36 -20.66
N SER A 156 27.59 45.63 -20.74
CA SER A 156 27.02 46.78 -21.47
C SER A 156 26.40 47.84 -20.55
N CYS A 157 26.12 47.51 -19.30
CA CYS A 157 25.43 48.38 -18.35
C CYS A 157 25.94 48.14 -16.91
N GLN A 158 26.36 49.21 -16.24
CA GLN A 158 26.88 49.16 -14.86
C GLN A 158 25.78 49.16 -13.79
N GLU A 159 24.53 49.38 -14.19
CA GLU A 159 23.39 49.46 -13.27
C GLU A 159 22.96 48.08 -12.78
N GLN A 160 22.51 47.98 -11.53
CA GLN A 160 22.07 46.71 -10.95
C GLN A 160 20.74 46.25 -11.57
N LEU A 161 20.69 44.98 -12.01
CA LEU A 161 19.44 44.33 -12.35
C LEU A 161 18.69 43.90 -11.10
N VAL A 162 17.42 44.29 -11.00
CA VAL A 162 16.51 43.87 -9.95
C VAL A 162 15.24 43.30 -10.56
N VAL A 163 14.64 42.32 -9.88
CA VAL A 163 13.32 41.79 -10.28
C VAL A 163 12.31 42.93 -10.22
N LYS A 164 11.53 43.09 -11.29
CA LYS A 164 10.55 44.17 -11.40
C LYS A 164 9.48 44.02 -10.30
N LYS A 165 9.33 45.04 -9.42
CA LYS A 165 8.43 44.99 -8.26
C LYS A 165 6.96 44.71 -8.60
N LYS A 166 6.49 45.13 -9.78
CA LYS A 166 5.11 44.91 -10.26
C LYS A 166 5.14 44.00 -11.49
N ASN A 167 4.43 42.86 -11.41
CA ASN A 167 4.35 41.83 -12.44
C ASN A 167 5.71 41.24 -12.88
N GLY A 168 6.75 41.32 -12.03
CA GLY A 168 8.08 40.82 -12.36
C GLY A 168 8.25 39.32 -12.24
N VAL A 169 7.26 38.61 -11.67
CA VAL A 169 7.20 37.14 -11.62
C VAL A 169 5.82 36.70 -12.08
N HIS A 170 5.76 35.91 -13.14
CA HIS A 170 4.53 35.31 -13.65
C HIS A 170 4.64 33.78 -13.66
N MET A 171 3.70 33.10 -13.01
CA MET A 171 3.69 31.64 -12.92
C MET A 171 2.95 31.01 -14.10
N GLN A 172 3.56 30.01 -14.73
CA GLN A 172 2.92 29.18 -15.76
C GLN A 172 3.11 27.70 -15.40
N GLY A 173 2.13 27.14 -14.69
CA GLY A 173 2.30 25.84 -14.05
C GLY A 173 3.26 25.97 -12.87
N HIS A 174 4.32 25.16 -12.87
CA HIS A 174 5.42 25.20 -11.90
C HIS A 174 6.60 26.10 -12.29
N ALA A 175 6.60 26.63 -13.51
CA ALA A 175 7.66 27.51 -13.98
C ALA A 175 7.34 28.98 -13.68
N GLY A 176 8.38 29.74 -13.31
CA GLY A 176 8.33 31.18 -13.16
C GLY A 176 8.93 31.89 -14.36
N LYS A 177 8.25 32.92 -14.86
CA LYS A 177 8.74 33.88 -15.85
C LYS A 177 9.10 35.16 -15.14
N LEU A 178 10.36 35.58 -15.22
CA LEU A 178 10.89 36.75 -14.54
C LEU A 178 11.25 37.85 -15.54
N THR A 179 10.97 39.10 -15.14
CA THR A 179 11.50 40.28 -15.81
C THR A 179 12.38 41.05 -14.84
N LEU A 180 13.68 41.11 -15.15
CA LEU A 180 14.63 41.94 -14.44
C LEU A 180 14.76 43.28 -15.16
N CYS A 181 14.85 44.37 -14.40
CA CYS A 181 15.07 45.70 -14.95
C CYS A 181 16.17 46.43 -14.17
N CYS A 182 16.96 47.24 -14.87
CA CYS A 182 17.93 48.15 -14.26
C CYS A 182 17.39 49.60 -14.26
N SER A 183 18.06 50.49 -13.55
CA SER A 183 17.72 51.92 -13.50
C SER A 183 17.82 52.59 -14.89
N ALA A 184 18.71 52.10 -15.76
CA ALA A 184 18.85 52.50 -17.17
C ALA A 184 17.73 51.95 -18.09
N LYS A 185 16.71 51.28 -17.54
CA LYS A 185 15.52 50.74 -18.24
C LYS A 185 15.79 49.60 -19.22
N HIS A 186 16.96 48.95 -19.18
CA HIS A 186 17.14 47.66 -19.84
C HIS A 186 16.28 46.59 -19.16
N ASN A 187 15.70 45.69 -19.96
CA ASN A 187 14.93 44.55 -19.47
C ASN A 187 15.64 43.25 -19.86
N VAL A 188 15.76 42.34 -18.89
CA VAL A 188 16.22 40.96 -19.11
C VAL A 188 15.08 40.03 -18.75
N TYR A 189 14.74 39.13 -19.66
CA TYR A 189 13.69 38.14 -19.48
C TYR A 189 14.31 36.79 -19.19
N TRP A 190 13.84 36.16 -18.12
CA TRP A 190 14.36 34.87 -17.69
C TRP A 190 13.22 33.92 -17.35
N ASP A 191 13.31 32.68 -17.83
CA ASP A 191 12.39 31.62 -17.45
C ASP A 191 13.08 30.60 -16.55
N SER A 192 12.39 30.13 -15.52
CA SER A 192 12.95 29.16 -14.58
C SER A 192 13.16 27.76 -15.16
N SER A 193 12.67 27.51 -16.37
CA SER A 193 12.81 26.22 -17.04
C SER A 193 12.98 26.43 -18.54
N PRO A 194 13.79 25.62 -19.23
CA PRO A 194 13.83 25.64 -20.68
C PRO A 194 12.49 25.20 -21.26
N HIS A 195 12.20 25.72 -22.45
CA HIS A 195 11.09 25.26 -23.25
C HIS A 195 11.45 23.96 -23.96
N PHE A 196 10.54 23.00 -23.92
CA PHE A 196 10.54 21.77 -24.68
C PHE A 196 9.26 21.78 -25.53
N TYR A 197 9.40 22.11 -26.81
CA TYR A 197 8.31 22.35 -27.78
C TYR A 197 7.20 23.26 -27.23
N GLY A 198 7.56 24.52 -26.95
CA GLY A 198 6.61 25.55 -26.52
C GLY A 198 6.08 25.41 -25.09
N LYS A 199 6.52 24.42 -24.30
CA LYS A 199 6.11 24.24 -22.90
C LYS A 199 7.30 24.03 -21.98
N PHE A 200 7.16 24.38 -20.71
CA PHE A 200 8.23 24.21 -19.74
C PHE A 200 8.52 22.75 -19.39
N LEU A 201 9.81 22.37 -19.42
CA LEU A 201 10.29 21.04 -19.05
C LEU A 201 9.84 20.63 -17.62
N VAL A 202 9.87 21.58 -16.67
CA VAL A 202 9.41 21.31 -15.29
C VAL A 202 7.94 20.90 -15.24
N ASN A 203 7.09 21.40 -16.15
CA ASN A 203 5.68 21.01 -16.18
C ASN A 203 5.49 19.58 -16.68
N TYR A 204 6.26 19.13 -17.68
CA TYR A 204 6.26 17.71 -18.07
C TYR A 204 6.70 16.82 -16.90
N ARG A 205 7.76 17.22 -16.20
CA ARG A 205 8.28 16.47 -15.05
C ARG A 205 7.26 16.38 -13.91
N MET A 206 6.57 17.49 -13.61
CA MET A 206 5.54 17.52 -12.59
C MET A 206 4.26 16.78 -12.99
N ALA A 207 3.90 16.74 -14.28
CA ALA A 207 2.82 15.90 -14.78
C ALA A 207 3.17 14.40 -14.61
N HIS A 208 4.38 13.99 -14.98
CA HIS A 208 4.87 12.63 -14.74
C HIS A 208 4.84 12.24 -13.26
N ALA A 209 5.32 13.12 -12.37
CA ALA A 209 5.25 12.90 -10.92
C ALA A 209 3.80 12.80 -10.41
N TYR A 210 2.89 13.62 -10.93
CA TYR A 210 1.47 13.57 -10.61
C TYR A 210 0.86 12.21 -11.00
N PHE A 211 1.06 11.74 -12.24
CA PHE A 211 0.46 10.48 -12.70
C PHE A 211 1.04 9.26 -11.95
N THR A 212 2.37 9.13 -11.89
CA THR A 212 3.05 7.96 -11.30
C THR A 212 2.93 7.80 -9.79
N SER A 213 2.54 8.86 -9.08
CA SER A 213 2.36 8.81 -7.62
C SER A 213 0.96 8.37 -7.20
N GLY A 214 0.01 8.31 -8.13
CA GLY A 214 -1.38 7.98 -7.84
C GLY A 214 -2.15 9.09 -7.10
N ILE A 215 -1.55 10.25 -6.85
CA ILE A 215 -2.22 11.35 -6.14
C ILE A 215 -3.44 11.86 -6.92
N ARG A 216 -4.40 12.39 -6.17
CA ARG A 216 -5.65 12.93 -6.74
C ARG A 216 -5.50 14.40 -7.11
N PRO A 217 -6.28 14.93 -8.07
CA PRO A 217 -6.27 16.35 -8.44
C PRO A 217 -6.39 17.28 -7.21
N LEU A 218 -7.29 16.95 -6.28
CA LEU A 218 -7.47 17.73 -5.05
C LEU A 218 -6.27 17.66 -4.11
N GLN A 219 -5.59 16.50 -4.00
CA GLN A 219 -4.39 16.35 -3.18
C GLN A 219 -3.23 17.15 -3.77
N TYR A 220 -3.05 17.07 -5.09
CA TYR A 220 -2.07 17.86 -5.82
C TYR A 220 -2.31 19.36 -5.67
N LYS A 221 -3.57 19.81 -5.82
CA LYS A 221 -3.94 21.21 -5.58
C LYS A 221 -3.61 21.64 -4.14
N LYS A 222 -3.99 20.83 -3.15
CA LYS A 222 -3.74 21.13 -1.73
C LYS A 222 -2.26 21.24 -1.40
N ILE A 223 -1.42 20.32 -1.88
CA ILE A 223 0.02 20.37 -1.60
C ILE A 223 0.67 21.59 -2.26
N CYS A 224 0.31 21.92 -3.51
CA CYS A 224 0.83 23.12 -4.17
C CYS A 224 0.37 24.40 -3.49
N ASP A 225 -0.93 24.50 -3.17
CA ASP A 225 -1.50 25.70 -2.52
C ASP A 225 -0.94 25.92 -1.12
N ALA A 226 -0.80 24.85 -0.32
CA ALA A 226 -0.22 24.93 1.01
C ALA A 226 1.29 25.25 0.98
N ALA A 227 1.99 24.81 -0.08
CA ALA A 227 3.41 25.09 -0.26
C ALA A 227 3.69 26.42 -0.96
N GLY A 228 2.68 27.20 -1.36
CA GLY A 228 2.87 28.45 -2.10
C GLY A 228 3.57 28.29 -3.46
N MET A 229 3.51 27.08 -4.04
CA MET A 229 4.12 26.77 -5.33
C MET A 229 3.10 26.87 -6.46
N GLY A 230 3.59 27.13 -7.67
CA GLY A 230 2.78 27.00 -8.88
C GLY A 230 2.13 25.62 -9.03
N LYS A 231 1.12 25.50 -9.90
CA LYS A 231 0.46 24.22 -10.19
C LYS A 231 -0.03 24.14 -11.62
N ILE A 232 0.02 22.94 -12.20
CA ILE A 232 -0.60 22.67 -13.50
C ILE A 232 -2.12 22.58 -13.26
N VAL A 233 -2.88 23.33 -14.04
CA VAL A 233 -4.34 23.29 -13.95
C VAL A 233 -4.84 21.92 -14.44
N ASP A 234 -5.83 21.38 -13.74
CA ASP A 234 -6.40 20.05 -13.97
C ASP A 234 -6.89 19.83 -15.42
N LYS A 235 -7.49 20.87 -16.03
CA LYS A 235 -7.83 20.88 -17.46
C LYS A 235 -6.60 20.60 -18.34
N THR A 236 -5.49 21.28 -18.07
CA THR A 236 -4.23 21.10 -18.80
C THR A 236 -3.64 19.70 -18.59
N LEU A 237 -3.70 19.16 -17.37
CA LEU A 237 -3.27 17.77 -17.09
C LEU A 237 -4.03 16.78 -17.97
N ARG A 238 -5.36 16.85 -17.96
CA ARG A 238 -6.24 15.95 -18.72
C ARG A 238 -6.11 16.09 -20.23
N GLU A 239 -6.16 17.32 -20.75
CA GLU A 239 -6.26 17.52 -22.19
C GLU A 239 -4.89 17.47 -22.89
N ARG A 240 -3.80 17.82 -22.20
CA ARG A 240 -2.49 18.00 -22.84
C ARG A 240 -1.43 16.97 -22.49
N TYR A 241 -1.52 16.35 -21.32
CA TYR A 241 -0.49 15.42 -20.86
C TYR A 241 -1.03 13.99 -20.78
N GLN A 242 -2.24 13.82 -20.24
CA GLN A 242 -2.83 12.50 -20.01
C GLN A 242 -2.94 11.61 -21.27
N PRO A 243 -3.34 12.08 -22.47
CA PRO A 243 -3.57 11.18 -23.60
C PRO A 243 -2.30 10.42 -24.01
N VAL A 244 -1.23 11.15 -24.32
CA VAL A 244 0.08 10.58 -24.65
C VAL A 244 0.64 9.76 -23.48
N TYR A 245 0.41 10.22 -22.24
CA TYR A 245 0.90 9.51 -21.05
C TYR A 245 0.18 8.17 -20.83
N SER A 246 -1.12 8.11 -21.09
CA SER A 246 -1.94 6.90 -20.99
C SER A 246 -1.49 5.86 -22.00
N GLU A 247 -1.28 6.24 -23.27
CA GLU A 247 -0.79 5.34 -24.32
C GLU A 247 0.55 4.71 -23.94
N VAL A 248 1.50 5.52 -23.45
CA VAL A 248 2.81 5.02 -23.01
C VAL A 248 2.65 4.02 -21.87
N VAL A 249 1.85 4.35 -20.86
CA VAL A 249 1.68 3.47 -19.70
C VAL A 249 0.94 2.18 -20.06
N GLU A 250 -0.03 2.24 -20.96
CA GLU A 250 -0.75 1.08 -21.48
C GLU A 250 0.19 0.11 -22.18
N GLU A 251 1.00 0.56 -23.13
CA GLU A 251 1.98 -0.29 -23.82
C GLU A 251 2.99 -0.94 -22.85
N PHE A 252 3.46 -0.17 -21.86
CA PHE A 252 4.34 -0.72 -20.83
C PHE A 252 3.64 -1.77 -19.97
N ALA A 253 2.38 -1.57 -19.61
CA ALA A 253 1.60 -2.53 -18.83
C ALA A 253 1.33 -3.80 -19.64
N GLU A 254 0.99 -3.68 -20.93
CA GLU A 254 0.85 -4.81 -21.85
C GLU A 254 2.15 -5.61 -21.99
N ALA A 255 3.28 -4.93 -22.19
CA ALA A 255 4.59 -5.57 -22.25
C ALA A 255 4.95 -6.26 -20.92
N SER A 256 4.65 -5.63 -19.78
CA SER A 256 4.86 -6.21 -18.44
C SER A 256 4.02 -7.47 -18.22
N MET A 257 2.75 -7.47 -18.64
CA MET A 257 1.86 -8.63 -18.57
C MET A 257 2.31 -9.76 -19.51
N ALA A 258 2.74 -9.43 -20.73
CA ALA A 258 3.26 -10.40 -21.69
C ALA A 258 4.56 -11.06 -21.17
N GLN A 259 5.47 -10.28 -20.57
CA GLN A 259 6.66 -10.81 -19.92
C GLN A 259 6.29 -11.73 -18.75
N ALA A 260 5.35 -11.31 -17.89
CA ALA A 260 4.88 -12.14 -16.78
C ALA A 260 4.32 -13.49 -17.25
N LEU A 261 3.55 -13.50 -18.35
CA LEU A 261 3.03 -14.72 -18.96
C LEU A 261 4.15 -15.64 -19.47
N GLN A 262 5.15 -15.06 -20.15
CA GLN A 262 6.31 -15.82 -20.65
C GLN A 262 7.10 -16.45 -19.50
N GLU A 263 7.34 -15.70 -18.42
CA GLU A 263 8.02 -16.20 -17.23
C GLU A 263 7.22 -17.32 -16.54
N GLU A 264 5.91 -17.15 -16.35
CA GLU A 264 5.04 -18.18 -15.78
C GLU A 264 5.07 -19.47 -16.61
N THR A 265 4.98 -19.33 -17.93
CA THR A 265 5.05 -20.44 -18.88
C THR A 265 6.41 -21.13 -18.81
N ALA A 266 7.50 -20.37 -18.81
CA ALA A 266 8.85 -20.92 -18.73
C ALA A 266 9.09 -21.71 -17.45
N ILE A 267 8.65 -21.18 -16.29
CA ILE A 267 8.75 -21.88 -15.01
C ILE A 267 7.90 -23.16 -15.04
N GLN A 268 6.70 -23.10 -15.59
CA GLN A 268 5.82 -24.27 -15.66
C GLN A 268 6.38 -25.37 -16.58
N VAL A 269 6.96 -25.00 -17.72
CA VAL A 269 7.68 -25.92 -18.61
C VAL A 269 8.88 -26.55 -17.92
N MET A 270 9.64 -25.78 -17.13
CA MET A 270 10.77 -26.34 -16.36
C MET A 270 10.34 -27.36 -15.31
N VAL A 271 9.12 -27.23 -14.76
CA VAL A 271 8.59 -28.15 -13.75
C VAL A 271 7.96 -29.38 -14.36
N ASP A 272 7.17 -29.21 -15.42
CA ASP A 272 6.40 -30.31 -16.04
C ASP A 272 7.21 -31.06 -17.11
N GLY A 273 8.25 -30.44 -17.68
CA GLY A 273 9.06 -31.04 -18.73
C GLY A 273 8.24 -31.40 -19.97
N GLU A 274 8.33 -32.66 -20.40
CA GLU A 274 7.57 -33.19 -21.55
C GLU A 274 6.05 -33.26 -21.29
N ASP A 275 5.62 -33.22 -20.01
CA ASP A 275 4.21 -33.28 -19.62
C ASP A 275 3.55 -31.89 -19.57
N PHE A 276 4.22 -30.83 -20.04
CA PHE A 276 3.67 -29.47 -20.05
C PHE A 276 2.35 -29.41 -20.84
N ALA A 277 1.28 -29.03 -20.15
CA ALA A 277 -0.06 -28.96 -20.71
C ALA A 277 -0.71 -27.57 -20.61
N GLY A 278 -0.04 -26.60 -19.98
CA GLY A 278 -0.54 -25.24 -19.76
C GLY A 278 -0.11 -24.68 -18.41
N ILE A 279 -0.60 -23.49 -18.08
CA ILE A 279 -0.30 -22.78 -16.82
C ILE A 279 -1.48 -22.82 -15.85
N SER A 280 -1.21 -22.61 -14.57
CA SER A 280 -2.24 -22.35 -13.57
C SER A 280 -2.35 -20.85 -13.31
N ILE A 281 -3.56 -20.39 -13.00
CA ILE A 281 -3.84 -18.97 -12.75
C ILE A 281 -4.69 -18.79 -11.51
N MET A 282 -4.66 -17.57 -10.97
CA MET A 282 -5.48 -17.12 -9.86
C MET A 282 -6.24 -15.86 -10.26
N SER A 283 -7.53 -15.75 -9.93
CA SER A 283 -8.32 -14.57 -10.25
C SER A 283 -9.24 -14.11 -9.13
N ASP A 284 -9.62 -12.84 -9.22
CA ASP A 284 -10.65 -12.19 -8.41
C ASP A 284 -11.17 -10.95 -9.16
N ALA A 285 -12.41 -10.56 -8.89
CA ALA A 285 -13.01 -9.36 -9.43
C ALA A 285 -13.04 -8.23 -8.40
N ARG A 286 -12.44 -7.10 -8.78
CA ARG A 286 -12.48 -5.87 -8.00
C ARG A 286 -13.45 -4.87 -8.60
N HIS A 287 -14.56 -4.65 -7.92
CA HIS A 287 -15.52 -3.60 -8.26
C HIS A 287 -15.04 -2.21 -7.79
N CYS A 288 -15.08 -1.20 -8.67
CA CYS A 288 -14.68 0.17 -8.34
C CYS A 288 -15.67 0.90 -7.40
N TRP A 289 -16.87 0.34 -7.17
CA TRP A 289 -17.89 0.78 -6.20
C TRP A 289 -18.62 -0.44 -5.60
N ARG A 290 -19.27 -0.28 -4.45
CA ARG A 290 -20.10 -1.33 -3.79
C ARG A 290 -21.41 -1.73 -4.48
N LYS A 291 -22.02 -0.91 -5.34
CA LYS A 291 -23.33 -1.11 -5.98
C LYS A 291 -23.24 -0.56 -7.39
N ASN A 292 -23.65 -1.36 -8.39
CA ASN A 292 -23.66 -0.98 -9.81
C ASN A 292 -22.35 -0.32 -10.22
N ALA A 293 -21.24 -1.03 -9.99
CA ALA A 293 -19.92 -0.49 -10.24
C ALA A 293 -19.78 -0.11 -11.72
N MET A 294 -19.39 1.14 -11.98
CA MET A 294 -19.14 1.64 -13.33
C MET A 294 -18.06 0.82 -14.05
N PHE A 295 -17.06 0.35 -13.29
CA PHE A 295 -15.98 -0.50 -13.78
C PHE A 295 -15.72 -1.63 -12.78
N SER A 296 -15.29 -2.77 -13.29
CA SER A 296 -14.78 -3.88 -12.50
C SER A 296 -13.56 -4.48 -13.17
N ASP A 297 -12.51 -4.71 -12.40
CA ASP A 297 -11.28 -5.30 -12.89
C ASP A 297 -11.25 -6.76 -12.50
N VAL A 298 -11.17 -7.65 -13.47
CA VAL A 298 -10.91 -9.08 -13.25
C VAL A 298 -9.43 -9.32 -13.52
N ALA A 299 -8.67 -9.50 -12.44
CA ALA A 299 -7.23 -9.68 -12.51
C ALA A 299 -6.89 -11.16 -12.58
N PHE A 300 -5.99 -11.55 -13.48
CA PHE A 300 -5.45 -12.90 -13.61
C PHE A 300 -3.97 -12.88 -13.30
N LEU A 301 -3.58 -13.58 -12.24
CA LEU A 301 -2.21 -13.72 -11.79
C LEU A 301 -1.70 -15.12 -12.14
N GLY A 302 -0.42 -15.22 -12.50
CA GLY A 302 0.26 -16.51 -12.61
C GLY A 302 0.38 -17.18 -11.24
N ASP A 303 0.18 -18.49 -11.17
CA ASP A 303 0.22 -19.25 -9.92
C ASP A 303 1.61 -19.30 -9.27
N ARG A 304 2.68 -19.26 -10.08
CA ARG A 304 4.05 -19.40 -9.60
C ARG A 304 4.78 -18.07 -9.45
N THR A 305 4.55 -17.16 -10.39
CA THR A 305 5.16 -15.82 -10.40
C THR A 305 4.39 -14.81 -9.55
N HIS A 306 3.10 -15.06 -9.32
CA HIS A 306 2.15 -14.14 -8.67
C HIS A 306 2.07 -12.76 -9.37
N ARG A 307 2.59 -12.63 -10.59
CA ARG A 307 2.52 -11.43 -11.43
C ARG A 307 1.21 -11.43 -12.18
N VAL A 308 0.70 -10.23 -12.46
CA VAL A 308 -0.48 -10.04 -13.32
C VAL A 308 -0.06 -10.41 -14.75
N ILE A 309 -0.72 -11.43 -15.31
CA ILE A 309 -0.51 -11.89 -16.69
C ILE A 309 -1.55 -11.30 -17.65
N LYS A 310 -2.72 -10.94 -17.10
CA LYS A 310 -3.79 -10.25 -17.82
C LYS A 310 -4.71 -9.58 -16.80
N LEU A 311 -5.25 -8.43 -17.16
CA LEU A 311 -6.34 -7.79 -16.43
C LEU A 311 -7.40 -7.37 -17.45
N ILE A 312 -8.65 -7.68 -17.15
CA ILE A 312 -9.80 -7.31 -17.97
C ILE A 312 -10.65 -6.32 -17.18
N THR A 313 -10.83 -5.12 -17.72
CA THR A 313 -11.74 -4.12 -17.15
C THR A 313 -13.08 -4.22 -17.88
N VAL A 314 -14.13 -4.59 -17.14
CA VAL A 314 -15.51 -4.60 -17.63
C VAL A 314 -16.22 -3.34 -17.15
N SER A 315 -16.77 -2.59 -18.09
CA SER A 315 -17.55 -1.39 -17.83
C SER A 315 -19.05 -1.68 -17.73
N GLN A 316 -19.78 -0.79 -17.05
CA GLN A 316 -21.23 -0.85 -16.97
C GLN A 316 -21.91 -0.70 -18.34
N ASP A 317 -21.25 -0.03 -19.28
CA ASP A 317 -21.74 0.13 -20.65
C ASP A 317 -21.70 -1.20 -21.43
N GLU A 318 -20.76 -2.08 -21.09
CA GLU A 318 -20.61 -3.42 -21.68
C GLU A 318 -21.53 -4.45 -21.00
N GLU A 319 -21.64 -4.40 -19.67
CA GLU A 319 -22.54 -5.25 -18.88
C GLU A 319 -23.21 -4.40 -17.80
N GLN A 320 -24.53 -4.28 -17.84
CA GLN A 320 -25.25 -3.37 -16.95
C GLN A 320 -25.15 -3.78 -15.47
N TYR A 321 -25.04 -5.07 -15.18
CA TYR A 321 -25.10 -5.61 -13.83
C TYR A 321 -23.72 -6.01 -13.31
N SER A 322 -23.22 -5.25 -12.33
CA SER A 322 -21.91 -5.50 -11.69
C SER A 322 -21.69 -6.94 -11.18
N GLN A 323 -22.76 -7.65 -10.84
CA GLN A 323 -22.73 -9.06 -10.42
C GLN A 323 -22.27 -10.01 -11.53
N ASN A 324 -22.45 -9.61 -12.79
CA ASN A 324 -22.04 -10.37 -13.97
C ASN A 324 -20.66 -9.98 -14.47
N HIS A 325 -20.08 -8.85 -14.04
CA HIS A 325 -18.80 -8.37 -14.57
C HIS A 325 -17.67 -9.39 -14.41
N GLU A 326 -17.65 -10.13 -13.29
CA GLU A 326 -16.65 -11.19 -13.09
C GLU A 326 -16.79 -12.32 -14.12
N LEU A 327 -18.02 -12.74 -14.42
CA LEU A 327 -18.29 -13.74 -15.45
C LEU A 327 -17.85 -13.22 -16.83
N VAL A 328 -18.30 -12.02 -17.20
CA VAL A 328 -18.00 -11.40 -18.50
C VAL A 328 -16.49 -11.20 -18.66
N GLY A 329 -15.80 -10.67 -17.66
CA GLY A 329 -14.36 -10.46 -17.70
C GLY A 329 -13.59 -11.78 -17.77
N THR A 330 -14.09 -12.83 -17.11
CA THR A 330 -13.52 -14.19 -17.22
C THR A 330 -13.73 -14.79 -18.61
N GLN A 331 -14.90 -14.59 -19.21
CA GLN A 331 -15.16 -15.05 -20.57
C GLN A 331 -14.21 -14.36 -21.57
N GLN A 332 -14.10 -13.03 -21.49
CA GLN A 332 -13.17 -12.25 -22.33
C GLN A 332 -11.71 -12.68 -22.13
N PHE A 333 -11.32 -13.02 -20.89
CA PHE A 333 -10.00 -13.58 -20.63
C PHE A 333 -9.79 -14.93 -21.35
N TYR A 334 -10.77 -15.83 -21.29
CA TYR A 334 -10.65 -17.13 -21.98
C TYR A 334 -10.65 -17.00 -23.50
N GLU A 335 -11.44 -16.08 -24.07
CA GLU A 335 -11.40 -15.76 -25.49
C GLU A 335 -9.99 -15.28 -25.90
N TRP A 336 -9.43 -14.32 -25.14
CA TRP A 336 -8.06 -13.86 -25.33
C TRP A 336 -7.02 -15.00 -25.18
N ALA A 337 -7.19 -15.87 -24.18
CA ALA A 337 -6.26 -16.98 -23.93
C ALA A 337 -6.29 -17.99 -25.09
N ASP A 338 -7.48 -18.32 -25.60
CA ASP A 338 -7.66 -19.23 -26.73
C ASP A 338 -7.03 -18.61 -28.02
N GLU A 339 -7.25 -17.32 -28.27
CA GLU A 339 -6.66 -16.59 -29.40
C GLU A 339 -5.12 -16.53 -29.34
N ASN A 340 -4.55 -16.50 -28.14
CA ASN A 340 -3.10 -16.42 -27.92
C ASN A 340 -2.48 -17.79 -27.62
N ALA A 341 -3.21 -18.89 -27.81
CA ALA A 341 -2.78 -20.26 -27.54
C ALA A 341 -2.24 -20.48 -26.11
N VAL A 342 -2.82 -19.79 -25.13
CA VAL A 342 -2.49 -19.91 -23.71
C VAL A 342 -3.39 -20.96 -23.06
N ASN A 343 -2.85 -22.16 -22.86
CA ASN A 343 -3.58 -23.24 -22.20
C ASN A 343 -3.64 -23.01 -20.69
N ILE A 344 -4.86 -22.97 -20.14
CA ILE A 344 -5.09 -22.86 -18.68
C ILE A 344 -5.44 -24.24 -18.11
N LEU A 345 -4.66 -24.72 -17.15
CA LEU A 345 -4.86 -26.00 -16.48
C LEU A 345 -5.75 -25.88 -15.25
N VAL A 346 -5.38 -25.00 -14.31
CA VAL A 346 -6.15 -24.76 -13.10
C VAL A 346 -6.50 -23.28 -13.03
N HIS A 347 -7.79 -23.00 -12.91
CA HIS A 347 -8.27 -21.66 -12.61
C HIS A 347 -8.67 -21.60 -11.15
N ALA A 348 -7.83 -20.99 -10.33
CA ALA A 348 -8.14 -20.71 -8.94
C ALA A 348 -8.89 -19.39 -8.82
N HIS A 349 -10.09 -19.43 -8.26
CA HIS A 349 -10.91 -18.25 -8.03
C HIS A 349 -11.73 -18.46 -6.75
N ASP A 350 -12.50 -17.45 -6.39
CA ASP A 350 -13.47 -17.56 -5.31
C ASP A 350 -14.52 -18.64 -5.62
N ASN A 351 -15.41 -18.96 -4.68
CA ASN A 351 -16.50 -19.91 -4.98
C ASN A 351 -17.63 -19.25 -5.80
N ASN A 352 -17.30 -18.48 -6.86
CA ASN A 352 -18.29 -17.85 -7.73
C ASN A 352 -18.97 -18.92 -8.60
N LYS A 353 -20.28 -19.09 -8.43
CA LYS A 353 -21.05 -20.15 -9.12
C LYS A 353 -21.04 -19.99 -10.63
N SER A 354 -21.09 -18.76 -11.13
CA SER A 354 -21.10 -18.48 -12.57
C SER A 354 -19.76 -18.82 -13.20
N VAL A 355 -18.66 -18.46 -12.53
CA VAL A 355 -17.30 -18.79 -12.98
C VAL A 355 -17.05 -20.31 -12.90
N ASN A 356 -17.45 -20.98 -11.81
CA ASN A 356 -17.36 -22.44 -11.70
C ASN A 356 -18.03 -23.13 -12.89
N LYS A 357 -19.28 -22.73 -13.20
CA LYS A 357 -20.05 -23.28 -14.32
C LYS A 357 -19.39 -22.99 -15.67
N LEU A 358 -18.80 -21.80 -15.85
CA LEU A 358 -18.06 -21.46 -17.07
C LEU A 358 -16.88 -22.42 -17.29
N VAL A 359 -16.07 -22.66 -16.24
CA VAL A 359 -14.94 -23.59 -16.31
C VAL A 359 -15.40 -25.03 -16.56
N GLU A 360 -16.45 -25.49 -15.87
CA GLU A 360 -17.06 -26.81 -16.07
C GLU A 360 -17.57 -27.00 -17.51
N ASN A 361 -18.25 -26.00 -18.06
CA ASN A 361 -18.73 -26.02 -19.44
C ASN A 361 -17.58 -26.09 -20.45
N ARG A 362 -16.50 -25.34 -20.22
CA ARG A 362 -15.29 -25.40 -21.05
C ARG A 362 -14.63 -26.77 -20.99
N ALA A 363 -14.56 -27.37 -19.80
CA ALA A 363 -14.07 -28.74 -19.64
C ALA A 363 -14.90 -29.75 -20.45
N ALA A 364 -16.24 -29.63 -20.41
CA ALA A 364 -17.14 -30.45 -21.21
C ALA A 364 -16.99 -30.25 -22.73
N GLN A 365 -16.49 -29.09 -23.16
CA GLN A 365 -16.17 -28.78 -24.57
C GLN A 365 -14.78 -29.29 -25.00
N GLY A 366 -14.04 -29.96 -24.12
CA GLY A 366 -12.73 -30.56 -24.42
C GLY A 366 -11.52 -29.74 -23.99
N HIS A 367 -11.72 -28.58 -23.35
CA HIS A 367 -10.60 -27.86 -22.72
C HIS A 367 -10.12 -28.62 -21.47
N ARG A 368 -8.82 -28.52 -21.15
CA ARG A 368 -8.22 -29.19 -19.98
C ARG A 368 -8.41 -28.44 -18.65
N CYS A 369 -9.02 -27.26 -18.69
CA CYS A 369 -9.12 -26.36 -17.54
C CYS A 369 -10.05 -26.94 -16.46
N VAL A 370 -9.61 -26.91 -15.20
CA VAL A 370 -10.39 -27.32 -14.03
C VAL A 370 -10.45 -26.23 -12.96
N ASN A 371 -11.49 -26.26 -12.13
CA ASN A 371 -11.65 -25.34 -11.01
C ASN A 371 -10.68 -25.65 -9.87
N GLY A 372 -10.09 -24.60 -9.27
CA GLY A 372 -9.23 -24.67 -8.09
C GLY A 372 -9.68 -23.70 -7.00
N ASN A 373 -10.89 -23.89 -6.47
CA ASN A 373 -11.55 -22.89 -5.62
C ASN A 373 -10.76 -22.55 -4.34
N ASP A 374 -10.85 -21.29 -3.91
CA ASP A 374 -10.10 -20.77 -2.77
C ASP A 374 -10.36 -21.53 -1.45
N THR A 375 -9.27 -21.93 -0.79
CA THR A 375 -9.27 -22.70 0.46
C THR A 375 -9.79 -21.90 1.66
N TRP A 376 -9.55 -20.59 1.70
CA TRP A 376 -9.94 -19.72 2.79
C TRP A 376 -11.44 -19.47 2.77
N HIS A 377 -12.00 -19.10 1.62
CA HIS A 377 -13.43 -18.89 1.39
C HIS A 377 -14.21 -20.19 1.64
N ALA A 378 -13.65 -21.34 1.25
CA ALA A 378 -14.20 -22.65 1.59
C ALA A 378 -14.30 -22.90 3.10
N THR A 379 -13.26 -22.57 3.86
CA THR A 379 -13.15 -22.93 5.29
C THR A 379 -13.63 -21.83 6.25
N LYS A 380 -13.76 -20.59 5.80
CA LYS A 380 -14.23 -19.42 6.58
C LYS A 380 -15.64 -19.65 7.15
N GLY A 381 -16.52 -20.24 6.36
CA GLY A 381 -17.90 -20.55 6.75
C GLY A 381 -18.02 -21.71 7.75
N ILE A 382 -17.07 -22.64 7.76
CA ILE A 382 -17.16 -23.89 8.55
C ILE A 382 -17.19 -23.60 10.04
N ALA A 383 -16.28 -22.78 10.55
CA ALA A 383 -16.24 -22.46 11.99
C ALA A 383 -17.51 -21.71 12.44
N ARG A 384 -18.06 -20.83 11.59
CA ARG A 384 -19.33 -20.13 11.88
C ARG A 384 -20.53 -21.08 11.81
N GLY A 385 -20.56 -21.99 10.84
CA GLY A 385 -21.59 -23.01 10.70
C GLY A 385 -21.61 -23.98 11.89
N MET A 386 -20.43 -24.45 12.30
CA MET A 386 -20.26 -25.33 13.46
C MET A 386 -20.86 -24.73 14.73
N LYS A 387 -20.78 -23.40 14.94
CA LYS A 387 -21.37 -22.75 16.12
C LYS A 387 -22.85 -23.11 16.34
N LYS A 388 -23.60 -23.36 15.26
CA LYS A 388 -25.01 -23.75 15.31
C LYS A 388 -25.24 -25.12 15.94
N ILE A 389 -24.28 -26.03 15.81
CA ILE A 389 -24.34 -27.40 16.33
C ILE A 389 -23.50 -27.61 17.60
N THR A 390 -22.61 -26.67 17.94
CA THR A 390 -21.77 -26.75 19.14
C THR A 390 -22.39 -26.07 20.37
N MET A 391 -23.30 -25.11 20.19
CA MET A 391 -23.90 -24.35 21.29
C MET A 391 -25.28 -23.80 20.91
N GLY A 392 -26.14 -23.61 21.92
CA GLY A 392 -27.45 -23.02 21.74
C GLY A 392 -28.27 -23.00 23.05
N PRO A 393 -29.55 -22.60 22.99
CA PRO A 393 -30.42 -22.64 24.15
C PRO A 393 -30.62 -24.08 24.66
N LYS A 394 -30.72 -24.24 25.99
CA LYS A 394 -30.84 -25.55 26.65
C LYS A 394 -32.02 -26.39 26.15
N TYR A 395 -33.15 -25.76 25.83
CA TYR A 395 -34.33 -26.46 25.30
C TYR A 395 -34.14 -27.04 23.88
N LYS A 396 -33.09 -26.63 23.16
CA LYS A 396 -32.71 -27.18 21.83
C LYS A 396 -31.51 -28.14 21.91
N GLU A 397 -31.02 -28.43 23.11
CA GLU A 397 -29.94 -29.38 23.32
C GLU A 397 -30.37 -30.77 22.83
N ARG A 398 -29.46 -31.48 22.14
CA ARG A 398 -29.72 -32.75 21.45
C ARG A 398 -30.79 -32.70 20.35
N VAL A 399 -31.16 -31.50 19.91
CA VAL A 399 -32.04 -31.26 18.75
C VAL A 399 -31.25 -30.53 17.67
N THR A 400 -30.77 -29.32 17.97
CA THR A 400 -30.02 -28.50 17.01
C THR A 400 -28.54 -28.40 17.34
N TRP A 401 -28.15 -28.71 18.57
CA TRP A 401 -26.77 -28.66 19.04
C TRP A 401 -26.49 -29.72 20.11
N HIS A 402 -25.23 -30.08 20.31
CA HIS A 402 -24.82 -31.10 21.29
C HIS A 402 -23.55 -30.70 22.06
N PRO A 403 -23.48 -30.91 23.40
CA PRO A 403 -22.32 -30.53 24.21
C PRO A 403 -21.03 -31.25 23.81
N GLU A 404 -21.10 -32.50 23.34
CA GLU A 404 -19.93 -33.24 22.83
C GLU A 404 -19.29 -32.57 21.62
N LEU A 405 -19.97 -31.66 20.90
CA LEU A 405 -19.41 -30.97 19.74
C LEU A 405 -18.73 -29.63 20.11
N SER A 406 -18.88 -29.17 21.35
CA SER A 406 -18.50 -27.84 21.84
C SER A 406 -17.06 -27.42 21.52
N ASP A 407 -16.12 -28.36 21.50
CA ASP A 407 -14.68 -28.12 21.38
C ASP A 407 -14.10 -28.41 19.98
N LYS A 408 -14.95 -28.73 18.99
CA LYS A 408 -14.53 -29.28 17.68
C LYS A 408 -14.44 -28.26 16.55
N ALA A 409 -15.15 -27.13 16.65
CA ALA A 409 -15.29 -26.17 15.54
C ALA A 409 -13.94 -25.73 14.93
N GLY A 410 -12.96 -25.38 15.76
CA GLY A 410 -11.64 -24.97 15.29
C GLY A 410 -10.83 -26.11 14.67
N SER A 411 -10.89 -27.31 15.26
CA SER A 411 -10.16 -28.49 14.77
C SER A 411 -10.72 -28.99 13.44
N ILE A 412 -12.05 -28.99 13.27
CA ILE A 412 -12.71 -29.38 12.02
C ILE A 412 -12.32 -28.43 10.88
N LYS A 413 -12.34 -27.11 11.11
CA LYS A 413 -11.88 -26.14 10.10
C LYS A 413 -10.47 -26.47 9.60
N THR A 414 -9.54 -26.70 10.53
CA THR A 414 -8.15 -27.03 10.20
C THR A 414 -8.02 -28.38 9.50
N HIS A 415 -8.82 -29.38 9.89
CA HIS A 415 -8.82 -30.69 9.24
C HIS A 415 -9.32 -30.62 7.79
N VAL A 416 -10.40 -29.89 7.51
CA VAL A 416 -10.90 -29.72 6.14
C VAL A 416 -9.87 -29.00 5.27
N TYR A 417 -9.20 -27.98 5.81
CA TYR A 417 -8.08 -27.31 5.14
C TYR A 417 -6.94 -28.29 4.81
N TRP A 418 -6.55 -29.13 5.78
CA TRP A 418 -5.54 -30.18 5.58
C TRP A 418 -6.00 -31.22 4.55
N ALA A 419 -7.27 -31.63 4.59
CA ALA A 419 -7.83 -32.64 3.68
C ALA A 419 -7.76 -32.19 2.22
N MET A 420 -8.10 -30.93 1.92
CA MET A 420 -7.96 -30.36 0.56
C MET A 420 -6.51 -30.47 0.07
N LYS A 421 -5.51 -30.14 0.90
CA LYS A 421 -4.09 -30.19 0.53
C LYS A 421 -3.52 -31.61 0.40
N ASN A 422 -4.17 -32.63 0.98
CA ASN A 422 -3.61 -33.99 1.08
C ASN A 422 -4.45 -35.04 0.34
N CYS A 423 -5.50 -34.64 -0.38
CA CYS A 423 -6.39 -35.52 -1.13
C CYS A 423 -5.78 -36.12 -2.40
N ALA A 424 -4.55 -35.72 -2.77
CA ALA A 424 -3.85 -36.23 -3.96
C ALA A 424 -4.70 -36.12 -5.25
N LEU A 425 -5.39 -34.99 -5.39
CA LEU A 425 -6.27 -34.68 -6.53
C LEU A 425 -7.50 -35.59 -6.68
N ASP A 426 -7.85 -36.37 -5.64
CA ASP A 426 -8.97 -37.32 -5.67
C ASP A 426 -10.17 -36.82 -4.83
N PRO A 427 -11.34 -36.56 -5.46
CA PRO A 427 -12.55 -36.08 -4.78
C PRO A 427 -13.10 -37.07 -3.74
N GLU A 428 -13.05 -38.37 -4.03
CA GLU A 428 -13.56 -39.40 -3.12
C GLU A 428 -12.62 -39.55 -1.91
N ARG A 429 -11.31 -39.41 -2.13
CA ARG A 429 -10.34 -39.34 -1.03
C ARG A 429 -10.55 -38.10 -0.17
N LEU A 430 -10.87 -36.94 -0.76
CA LEU A 430 -11.22 -35.73 -0.02
C LEU A 430 -12.46 -35.96 0.86
N ARG A 431 -13.54 -36.50 0.29
CA ARG A 431 -14.76 -36.85 1.05
C ARG A 431 -14.45 -37.86 2.15
N GLY A 432 -13.66 -38.89 1.85
CA GLY A 432 -13.23 -39.91 2.80
C GLY A 432 -12.45 -39.33 3.98
N TYR A 433 -11.56 -38.36 3.75
CA TYR A 433 -10.88 -37.66 4.85
C TYR A 433 -11.84 -36.83 5.70
N ILE A 434 -12.82 -36.17 5.08
CA ILE A 434 -13.84 -35.40 5.80
C ILE A 434 -14.69 -36.35 6.67
N ASP A 435 -15.14 -37.47 6.13
CA ASP A 435 -15.95 -38.46 6.86
C ASP A 435 -15.16 -39.14 7.99
N ASN A 436 -13.86 -39.40 7.78
CA ASN A 436 -13.02 -40.04 8.77
C ASN A 436 -12.84 -39.20 10.05
N ILE A 437 -13.09 -37.89 10.03
CA ILE A 437 -13.01 -37.05 11.23
C ILE A 437 -13.99 -37.49 12.33
N ILE A 438 -15.14 -38.06 11.93
CA ILE A 438 -16.15 -38.55 12.86
C ILE A 438 -15.63 -39.78 13.60
N LYS A 439 -15.04 -40.74 12.86
CA LYS A 439 -14.38 -41.92 13.44
C LYS A 439 -13.26 -41.52 14.39
N HIS A 440 -12.44 -40.53 14.00
CA HIS A 440 -11.40 -39.99 14.85
C HIS A 440 -11.95 -39.48 16.19
N TYR A 441 -13.08 -38.75 16.18
CA TYR A 441 -13.72 -38.29 17.42
C TYR A 441 -14.45 -39.37 18.23
N LYS A 442 -14.71 -40.54 17.63
CA LYS A 442 -15.18 -41.76 18.32
C LYS A 442 -14.03 -42.61 18.86
N ASN A 443 -12.79 -42.09 18.83
CA ASN A 443 -11.57 -42.78 19.23
C ASN A 443 -11.20 -43.98 18.33
N ASP A 444 -11.70 -44.00 17.09
CA ASP A 444 -11.28 -44.94 16.04
C ASP A 444 -10.27 -44.23 15.11
N HIS A 445 -9.04 -44.72 15.12
CA HIS A 445 -7.93 -44.15 14.37
C HIS A 445 -7.49 -45.01 13.17
N THR A 446 -8.27 -46.02 12.79
CA THR A 446 -7.93 -46.93 11.69
C THR A 446 -7.79 -46.20 10.35
N GLY A 447 -8.68 -45.25 10.06
CA GLY A 447 -8.66 -44.43 8.84
C GLY A 447 -7.86 -43.12 8.93
N CYS A 448 -7.18 -42.85 10.05
CA CYS A 448 -6.37 -41.64 10.19
C CYS A 448 -5.09 -41.71 9.33
N HIS A 449 -4.66 -40.56 8.80
CA HIS A 449 -3.44 -40.48 7.98
C HIS A 449 -2.22 -40.99 8.73
N HIS A 450 -1.31 -41.73 8.08
CA HIS A 450 -0.20 -42.41 8.73
C HIS A 450 0.77 -41.46 9.48
N THR A 451 0.87 -40.20 9.06
CA THR A 451 1.67 -39.17 9.74
C THR A 451 0.95 -38.46 10.90
N SER A 452 -0.32 -38.78 11.16
CA SER A 452 -1.06 -38.17 12.26
C SER A 452 -0.54 -38.65 13.61
N ASN A 453 -0.56 -37.76 14.62
CA ASN A 453 -0.04 -38.10 15.94
C ASN A 453 -0.73 -39.31 16.58
N CYS A 454 -2.03 -39.52 16.30
CA CYS A 454 -2.76 -40.69 16.80
C CYS A 454 -2.28 -42.02 16.18
N ARG A 455 -1.73 -42.00 14.96
CA ARG A 455 -1.10 -43.17 14.34
C ARG A 455 0.34 -43.36 14.81
N ILE A 456 1.10 -42.27 14.97
CA ILE A 456 2.51 -42.33 15.38
C ILE A 456 2.67 -42.74 16.85
N SER A 457 1.86 -42.16 17.73
CA SER A 457 1.92 -42.45 19.17
C SER A 457 1.23 -43.76 19.54
N GLY A 458 0.42 -44.33 18.63
CA GLY A 458 -0.37 -45.54 18.88
C GLY A 458 -1.12 -45.46 20.19
N ASP A 459 -0.94 -46.46 21.05
CA ASP A 459 -1.59 -46.58 22.36
C ASP A 459 -1.26 -45.45 23.35
N ALA A 460 -0.16 -44.71 23.13
CA ALA A 460 0.19 -43.55 23.95
C ALA A 460 -0.59 -42.28 23.57
N TYR A 461 -1.35 -42.29 22.47
CA TYR A 461 -2.16 -41.16 22.06
C TYR A 461 -3.32 -40.92 23.04
N LYS A 462 -3.44 -39.67 23.51
CA LYS A 462 -4.57 -39.23 24.34
C LYS A 462 -5.37 -38.17 23.60
N PRO A 463 -6.68 -38.41 23.35
CA PRO A 463 -7.55 -37.40 22.76
C PRO A 463 -7.54 -36.10 23.58
N SER A 464 -7.28 -34.98 22.90
CA SER A 464 -7.35 -33.64 23.51
C SER A 464 -8.76 -33.05 23.51
N LYS A 465 -9.72 -33.77 22.91
CA LYS A 465 -11.08 -33.34 22.66
C LYS A 465 -12.07 -34.32 23.27
N VAL A 466 -13.26 -33.83 23.60
CA VAL A 466 -14.38 -34.66 24.09
C VAL A 466 -14.69 -35.74 23.05
N LEU A 467 -14.86 -36.99 23.47
CA LEU A 467 -15.23 -38.07 22.56
C LEU A 467 -16.71 -37.98 22.17
N ILE A 468 -17.03 -38.39 20.95
CA ILE A 468 -18.41 -38.54 20.51
C ILE A 468 -18.90 -39.93 20.94
N GLN A 469 -19.96 -39.95 21.74
CA GLN A 469 -20.59 -41.18 22.22
C GLN A 469 -22.09 -41.19 21.90
N ASP A 470 -22.75 -40.03 21.93
CA ASP A 470 -24.18 -39.93 21.62
C ASP A 470 -24.41 -40.01 20.08
N PRO A 471 -25.24 -40.95 19.58
CA PRO A 471 -25.57 -41.05 18.16
C PRO A 471 -26.16 -39.76 17.57
N LYS A 472 -26.81 -38.91 18.38
CA LYS A 472 -27.31 -37.61 17.92
C LYS A 472 -26.18 -36.63 17.64
N ALA A 473 -25.11 -36.65 18.42
CA ALA A 473 -23.94 -35.81 18.19
C ALA A 473 -23.23 -36.20 16.88
N GLU A 474 -23.11 -37.51 16.64
CA GLU A 474 -22.61 -38.08 15.39
C GLU A 474 -23.46 -37.62 14.20
N LYS A 475 -24.79 -37.80 14.28
CA LYS A 475 -25.70 -37.39 13.20
C LYS A 475 -25.62 -35.89 12.90
N LEU A 476 -25.63 -35.03 13.92
CA LEU A 476 -25.52 -33.58 13.74
C LEU A 476 -24.20 -33.19 13.04
N LEU A 477 -23.11 -33.87 13.36
CA LEU A 477 -21.81 -33.62 12.74
C LEU A 477 -21.78 -34.12 11.29
N VAL A 478 -22.29 -35.32 11.01
CA VAL A 478 -22.42 -35.88 9.65
C VAL A 478 -23.23 -34.94 8.76
N ASP A 479 -24.45 -34.61 9.20
CA ASP A 479 -25.37 -33.75 8.45
C ASP A 479 -24.73 -32.39 8.16
N PHE A 480 -23.99 -31.83 9.12
CA PHE A 480 -23.26 -30.59 8.93
C PHE A 480 -22.13 -30.71 7.90
N LEU A 481 -21.27 -31.73 8.01
CA LEU A 481 -20.12 -31.92 7.12
C LEU A 481 -20.57 -32.16 5.68
N HIS A 482 -21.58 -33.00 5.47
CA HIS A 482 -22.15 -33.30 4.15
C HIS A 482 -22.85 -32.10 3.51
N GLN A 483 -23.25 -31.11 4.32
CA GLN A 483 -23.80 -29.85 3.83
C GLN A 483 -22.74 -28.83 3.41
N THR A 484 -21.46 -29.03 3.78
CA THR A 484 -20.39 -28.10 3.41
C THR A 484 -20.17 -28.09 1.89
N VAL A 485 -19.79 -26.91 1.37
CA VAL A 485 -19.49 -26.74 -0.06
C VAL A 485 -18.35 -27.63 -0.53
N VAL A 486 -17.36 -27.87 0.35
CA VAL A 486 -16.20 -28.73 0.07
C VAL A 486 -16.62 -30.19 -0.10
N TYR A 487 -17.57 -30.68 0.70
CA TYR A 487 -18.05 -32.05 0.57
C TYR A 487 -18.91 -32.23 -0.69
N LYS A 488 -19.83 -31.30 -0.94
CA LYS A 488 -20.77 -31.35 -2.06
C LYS A 488 -20.11 -31.21 -3.43
N ASN A 489 -19.11 -30.33 -3.52
CA ASN A 489 -18.44 -29.98 -4.78
C ASN A 489 -16.94 -30.28 -4.66
N ALA A 490 -16.60 -31.47 -4.15
CA ALA A 490 -15.23 -31.87 -3.83
C ALA A 490 -14.28 -31.70 -5.03
N GLU A 491 -14.79 -31.95 -6.23
CA GLU A 491 -14.11 -31.83 -7.52
C GLU A 491 -13.54 -30.43 -7.74
N ASN A 492 -14.22 -29.37 -7.28
CA ASN A 492 -13.76 -27.99 -7.41
C ASN A 492 -12.73 -27.60 -6.34
N TYR A 493 -12.43 -28.48 -5.38
CA TYR A 493 -11.52 -28.25 -4.26
C TYR A 493 -10.31 -29.18 -4.22
N VAL A 494 -10.24 -30.19 -5.10
CA VAL A 494 -9.05 -31.07 -5.15
C VAL A 494 -7.81 -30.34 -5.68
N HIS A 495 -8.01 -29.26 -6.44
CA HIS A 495 -6.98 -28.32 -6.88
C HIS A 495 -7.00 -26.99 -6.10
N ALA A 496 -7.62 -26.95 -4.92
CA ALA A 496 -7.80 -25.71 -4.16
C ALA A 496 -6.47 -25.00 -3.85
N LYS A 497 -6.43 -23.69 -4.07
CA LYS A 497 -5.26 -22.82 -3.83
C LYS A 497 -5.60 -21.67 -2.89
N ASP A 498 -4.57 -21.03 -2.33
CA ASP A 498 -4.73 -19.87 -1.46
C ASP A 498 -4.68 -18.57 -2.32
N THR A 499 -5.80 -17.88 -2.57
CA THR A 499 -5.89 -16.72 -3.50
C THR A 499 -5.38 -15.37 -2.97
N HIS A 500 -4.68 -15.39 -1.83
CA HIS A 500 -4.24 -14.20 -1.10
C HIS A 500 -3.38 -13.19 -1.89
N TYR A 501 -2.68 -13.64 -2.94
CA TYR A 501 -1.90 -12.75 -3.82
C TYR A 501 -2.79 -11.82 -4.63
N VAL A 502 -3.97 -12.29 -5.09
CA VAL A 502 -4.90 -11.44 -5.83
C VAL A 502 -5.50 -10.37 -4.91
N GLU A 503 -5.84 -10.72 -3.67
CA GLU A 503 -6.26 -9.75 -2.66
C GLU A 503 -5.13 -8.76 -2.32
N SER A 504 -3.87 -9.21 -2.34
CA SER A 504 -2.71 -8.35 -2.13
C SER A 504 -2.50 -7.36 -3.29
N PHE A 505 -2.73 -7.80 -4.53
CA PHE A 505 -2.77 -6.92 -5.70
C PHE A 505 -3.89 -5.88 -5.60
N ASN A 506 -5.10 -6.30 -5.21
CA ASN A 506 -6.23 -5.40 -4.97
C ASN A 506 -5.91 -4.31 -3.93
N ASN A 507 -5.09 -4.64 -2.93
CA ASN A 507 -4.60 -3.69 -1.94
C ASN A 507 -3.52 -2.77 -2.50
N ALA A 508 -2.59 -3.27 -3.33
CA ALA A 508 -1.59 -2.44 -4.00
C ALA A 508 -2.22 -1.41 -4.94
N LEU A 509 -3.29 -1.81 -5.64
CA LEU A 509 -4.05 -0.96 -6.55
C LEU A 509 -4.66 0.26 -5.85
N LEU A 510 -4.94 0.20 -4.53
CA LEU A 510 -5.47 1.34 -3.77
C LEU A 510 -4.56 2.57 -3.74
N VAL A 511 -3.26 2.41 -4.01
CA VAL A 511 -2.33 3.54 -4.18
C VAL A 511 -2.75 4.42 -5.36
N TYR A 512 -3.20 3.79 -6.45
CA TYR A 512 -3.54 4.46 -7.69
C TYR A 512 -5.04 4.70 -7.81
N HIS A 513 -5.88 3.81 -7.29
CA HIS A 513 -7.32 3.93 -7.41
C HIS A 513 -8.06 3.43 -6.16
N ASP A 514 -8.62 4.38 -5.40
CA ASP A 514 -9.47 4.13 -4.23
C ASP A 514 -10.91 3.79 -4.67
N LYS A 515 -11.51 2.74 -4.07
CA LYS A 515 -12.88 2.26 -4.34
C LYS A 515 -14.00 3.29 -4.07
N ARG A 516 -13.68 4.45 -3.50
CA ARG A 516 -14.66 5.51 -3.17
C ARG A 516 -14.70 6.62 -4.20
N ILE A 517 -13.86 6.54 -5.24
CA ILE A 517 -13.60 7.67 -6.13
C ILE A 517 -13.88 7.22 -7.56
N ALA A 518 -14.83 7.90 -8.18
CA ALA A 518 -15.13 7.73 -9.59
C ALA A 518 -14.07 8.44 -10.43
N PHE A 519 -13.61 7.76 -11.48
CA PHE A 519 -12.75 8.31 -12.51
C PHE A 519 -13.43 8.07 -13.86
N GLY A 520 -13.21 8.97 -14.82
CA GLY A 520 -13.54 8.66 -16.22
C GLY A 520 -12.66 7.53 -16.75
N LYS A 521 -13.11 6.85 -17.81
CA LYS A 521 -12.49 5.64 -18.38
C LYS A 521 -10.98 5.77 -18.59
N GLU A 522 -10.52 6.85 -19.24
CA GLU A 522 -9.09 7.06 -19.50
C GLU A 522 -8.24 7.17 -18.23
N ALA A 523 -8.69 7.97 -17.26
CA ALA A 523 -7.96 8.15 -16.00
C ALA A 523 -8.02 6.89 -15.13
N TYR A 524 -9.10 6.11 -15.25
CA TYR A 524 -9.25 4.82 -14.62
C TYR A 524 -8.21 3.83 -15.17
N LEU A 525 -8.19 3.61 -16.49
CA LEU A 525 -7.27 2.68 -17.15
C LEU A 525 -5.80 3.05 -16.91
N LEU A 526 -5.45 4.33 -17.00
CA LEU A 526 -4.10 4.80 -16.65
C LEU A 526 -3.68 4.37 -15.24
N ARG A 527 -4.58 4.49 -14.25
CA ARG A 527 -4.31 4.12 -12.85
C ARG A 527 -4.19 2.62 -12.65
N ILE A 528 -5.00 1.83 -13.36
CA ILE A 528 -4.92 0.38 -13.34
C ILE A 528 -3.59 -0.10 -13.96
N ASN A 529 -3.22 0.45 -15.11
CA ASN A 529 -1.97 0.11 -15.79
C ASN A 529 -0.73 0.48 -14.95
N LEU A 530 -0.75 1.62 -14.25
CA LEU A 530 0.30 1.94 -13.26
C LEU A 530 0.35 0.95 -12.08
N ALA A 531 -0.80 0.44 -11.62
CA ALA A 531 -0.85 -0.56 -10.57
C ALA A 531 -0.28 -1.91 -11.01
N ILE A 532 -0.51 -2.30 -12.27
CA ILE A 532 0.09 -3.49 -12.88
C ILE A 532 1.62 -3.38 -12.90
N LEU A 533 2.15 -2.24 -13.40
CA LEU A 533 3.59 -1.98 -13.44
C LEU A 533 4.24 -2.02 -12.05
N ASP A 534 3.63 -1.35 -11.07
CA ASP A 534 4.12 -1.36 -9.68
C ASP A 534 4.09 -2.78 -9.09
N TRP A 535 3.00 -3.52 -9.30
CA TRP A 535 2.86 -4.88 -8.78
C TRP A 535 3.88 -5.85 -9.39
N ASN A 536 3.94 -5.92 -10.73
CA ASN A 536 4.81 -6.88 -11.42
C ASN A 536 6.30 -6.63 -11.13
N GLU A 537 6.70 -5.37 -10.88
CA GLU A 537 8.07 -5.03 -10.48
C GLU A 537 8.38 -5.44 -9.03
N ASN A 538 7.38 -5.49 -8.14
CA ASN A 538 7.59 -5.55 -6.69
C ASN A 538 6.97 -6.75 -5.96
N VAL A 539 6.18 -7.59 -6.62
CA VAL A 539 5.65 -8.83 -6.04
C VAL A 539 6.80 -9.75 -5.67
N ASP A 540 6.67 -10.44 -4.53
CA ASP A 540 7.69 -11.32 -3.95
C ASP A 540 9.09 -10.72 -3.78
N ARG A 541 9.18 -9.40 -3.66
CA ARG A 541 10.44 -8.74 -3.34
C ARG A 541 11.03 -9.26 -2.02
N ASP A 542 12.36 -9.27 -1.97
CA ASP A 542 13.13 -9.75 -0.83
C ASP A 542 12.80 -9.03 0.49
N HIS A 543 13.29 -9.59 1.58
CA HIS A 543 13.16 -9.02 2.92
C HIS A 543 14.53 -8.77 3.55
N THR A 544 14.67 -7.66 4.28
CA THR A 544 15.91 -7.27 4.96
C THR A 544 16.11 -8.02 6.27
N SER A 545 15.01 -8.39 6.92
CA SER A 545 15.03 -9.08 8.21
C SER A 545 13.69 -9.75 8.50
N GLU A 546 13.72 -10.66 9.47
CA GLU A 546 12.56 -11.34 10.01
C GLU A 546 12.47 -11.08 11.51
N TRP A 547 11.27 -10.80 12.02
CA TRP A 547 11.05 -10.67 13.46
C TRP A 547 9.89 -11.55 13.93
N ARG A 548 10.05 -12.12 15.12
CA ARG A 548 9.06 -13.02 15.72
C ARG A 548 8.29 -12.25 16.79
N CYS A 549 6.97 -12.20 16.62
CA CYS A 549 6.06 -11.72 17.65
C CYS A 549 5.45 -12.92 18.36
N GLU A 550 5.82 -13.16 19.61
CA GLU A 550 5.03 -14.07 20.46
C GLU A 550 3.80 -13.30 20.95
N ASP A 551 2.66 -13.58 20.34
CA ASP A 551 1.37 -13.03 20.76
C ASP A 551 0.64 -14.08 21.62
N ALA A 552 0.48 -13.78 22.90
CA ALA A 552 -0.23 -14.65 23.83
C ALA A 552 -1.70 -14.88 23.43
N ALA A 553 -2.32 -13.94 22.69
CA ALA A 553 -3.67 -14.08 22.14
C ALA A 553 -3.70 -14.93 20.86
N ALA A 554 -2.56 -15.10 20.19
CA ALA A 554 -2.42 -15.92 18.98
C ALA A 554 -1.22 -16.89 19.10
N PRO A 555 -1.23 -17.82 20.08
CA PRO A 555 -0.08 -18.68 20.40
C PRO A 555 0.29 -19.68 19.29
N ARG A 556 -0.54 -19.79 18.25
CA ARG A 556 -0.28 -20.61 17.06
C ARG A 556 0.45 -19.86 15.96
N ARG A 557 0.62 -18.55 16.07
CA ARG A 557 1.37 -17.74 15.11
C ARG A 557 2.86 -17.98 15.31
N ARG A 558 3.40 -18.94 14.55
CA ARG A 558 4.81 -19.37 14.64
C ARG A 558 5.69 -18.79 13.53
N GLU A 559 5.06 -18.25 12.49
CA GLU A 559 5.77 -17.68 11.34
C GLU A 559 6.31 -16.29 11.68
N PRO A 560 7.60 -16.03 11.35
CA PRO A 560 8.17 -14.70 11.48
C PRO A 560 7.47 -13.72 10.54
N LYS A 561 7.38 -12.46 10.95
CA LYS A 561 6.99 -11.39 10.05
C LYS A 561 8.23 -10.90 9.30
N LYS A 562 8.11 -10.81 7.98
CA LYS A 562 9.16 -10.29 7.08
C LYS A 562 9.10 -8.77 7.02
N GLN A 563 10.25 -8.12 7.17
CA GLN A 563 10.44 -6.71 6.84
C GLN A 563 10.91 -6.63 5.39
N LEU A 564 10.01 -6.30 4.47
CA LEU A 564 10.31 -6.27 3.04
C LEU A 564 11.32 -5.16 2.70
N VAL A 565 12.15 -5.41 1.68
CA VAL A 565 13.01 -4.40 1.05
C VAL A 565 12.13 -3.27 0.50
N GLU A 566 12.70 -2.07 0.36
CA GLU A 566 12.00 -0.94 -0.26
C GLU A 566 11.57 -1.29 -1.69
N LYS A 567 10.40 -0.78 -2.10
CA LYS A 567 9.92 -0.96 -3.47
C LYS A 567 10.87 -0.30 -4.46
N LYS A 568 11.06 -0.96 -5.58
CA LYS A 568 11.67 -0.35 -6.76
C LYS A 568 10.56 0.32 -7.59
N TYR A 569 10.96 1.36 -8.33
CA TYR A 569 10.08 2.09 -9.23
C TYR A 569 10.80 2.37 -10.56
N THR A 570 11.50 1.37 -11.10
CA THR A 570 12.26 1.48 -12.35
C THR A 570 11.35 1.82 -13.53
N PHE A 571 10.13 1.29 -13.56
CA PHE A 571 9.13 1.60 -14.59
C PHE A 571 8.87 3.11 -14.72
N ARG A 572 8.97 3.89 -13.63
CA ARG A 572 8.74 5.35 -13.68
C ARG A 572 9.76 6.04 -14.57
N LYS A 573 11.03 5.61 -14.51
CA LYS A 573 12.09 6.18 -15.33
C LYS A 573 11.89 5.81 -16.80
N GLU A 574 11.48 4.59 -17.09
CA GLU A 574 11.26 4.10 -18.45
C GLU A 574 10.06 4.79 -19.11
N VAL A 575 8.93 4.86 -18.39
CA VAL A 575 7.74 5.62 -18.80
C VAL A 575 8.08 7.08 -19.04
N TRP A 576 8.89 7.71 -18.18
CA TRP A 576 9.35 9.09 -18.39
C TRP A 576 10.13 9.25 -19.70
N ASN A 577 11.07 8.35 -19.96
CA ASN A 577 11.91 8.43 -21.16
C ASN A 577 11.06 8.29 -22.43
N GLU A 578 10.16 7.31 -22.45
CA GLU A 578 9.27 7.07 -23.59
C GLU A 578 8.25 8.20 -23.79
N PHE A 579 7.67 8.70 -22.70
CA PHE A 579 6.79 9.86 -22.73
C PHE A 579 7.49 11.08 -23.35
N MET A 580 8.71 11.39 -22.92
CA MET A 580 9.47 12.51 -23.50
C MET A 580 9.85 12.25 -24.96
N ARG A 581 10.14 11.01 -25.34
CA ARG A 581 10.40 10.63 -26.74
C ARG A 581 9.17 10.88 -27.62
N ARG A 582 7.97 10.52 -27.17
CA ARG A 582 6.71 10.78 -27.91
C ARG A 582 6.33 12.25 -27.96
N VAL A 583 6.69 13.03 -26.95
CA VAL A 583 6.55 14.48 -27.03
C VAL A 583 7.54 15.08 -28.04
N TYR A 584 8.69 14.44 -28.26
CA TYR A 584 9.72 14.90 -29.18
C TYR A 584 9.42 14.57 -30.66
N MET A 585 9.03 13.33 -30.98
CA MET A 585 8.98 12.86 -32.39
C MET A 585 7.92 13.50 -33.30
N PRO A 586 6.65 13.72 -32.88
CA PRO A 586 5.66 14.40 -33.72
C PRO A 586 6.07 15.83 -34.09
N ASN A 587 6.83 16.50 -33.22
CA ASN A 587 7.26 17.88 -33.45
C ASN A 587 8.52 17.97 -34.33
N LEU A 588 9.28 16.88 -34.51
CA LEU A 588 10.36 16.82 -35.51
C LEU A 588 9.84 16.78 -36.95
N ALA A 589 8.66 16.17 -37.17
CA ALA A 589 8.05 16.11 -38.49
C ALA A 589 7.52 17.48 -38.95
N ASP A 590 7.06 18.31 -38.01
CA ASP A 590 6.55 19.66 -38.26
C ASP A 590 7.70 20.66 -38.56
N ASP A 591 8.86 20.50 -37.91
CA ASP A 591 10.04 21.34 -38.15
C ASP A 591 10.68 21.14 -39.54
N THR A 592 10.35 20.05 -40.26
CA THR A 592 10.87 19.80 -41.63
C THR A 592 10.12 20.53 -42.75
N VAL A 593 9.06 21.29 -42.44
CA VAL A 593 8.25 22.00 -43.45
C VAL A 593 8.50 23.52 -43.47
N HIS A 594 9.31 24.07 -42.56
CA HIS A 594 9.49 25.52 -42.43
C HIS A 594 10.72 26.14 -43.13
N ASP A 595 11.49 25.37 -43.91
CA ASP A 595 12.66 25.87 -44.64
C ASP A 595 12.36 26.30 -46.10
N GLN A 596 11.18 26.89 -46.34
CA GLN A 596 10.94 27.71 -47.52
C GLN A 596 10.42 29.09 -47.10
N ALA A 597 11.33 30.07 -47.18
CA ALA A 597 11.00 31.48 -47.07
C ALA A 597 9.91 31.87 -48.08
N PRO A 598 8.79 32.51 -47.67
CA PRO A 598 7.90 33.14 -48.62
C PRO A 598 8.49 34.50 -49.01
N ALA A 599 8.83 34.63 -50.29
CA ALA A 599 8.97 35.92 -50.92
C ALA A 599 7.65 36.71 -50.73
N GLY A 600 7.79 37.95 -50.26
CA GLY A 600 6.66 38.80 -49.95
C GLY A 600 5.76 39.05 -51.17
N ASN A 601 4.46 39.01 -50.93
CA ASN A 601 3.52 39.83 -51.68
C ASN A 601 2.59 40.50 -50.68
N LEU A 602 2.69 41.83 -50.66
CA LEU A 602 1.72 42.74 -50.08
C LEU A 602 0.41 42.58 -50.84
N ASP A 603 -0.68 42.26 -50.14
CA ASP A 603 -2.01 42.76 -50.50
C ASP A 603 -2.92 42.80 -49.27
N GLN A 604 -3.62 43.94 -49.15
CA GLN A 604 -4.53 44.32 -48.08
C GLN A 604 -5.94 43.67 -48.25
N PRO A 605 -6.80 43.71 -47.22
CA PRO A 605 -7.85 42.71 -46.99
C PRO A 605 -9.21 43.08 -47.60
N PRO A 606 -10.14 42.13 -47.81
CA PRO A 606 -11.54 42.45 -47.98
C PRO A 606 -12.35 42.24 -46.68
N ALA A 607 -12.94 43.37 -46.27
CA ALA A 607 -14.27 43.61 -45.67
C ALA A 607 -14.95 42.60 -44.73
N ASP A 608 -15.45 43.20 -43.64
CA ASP A 608 -16.48 42.75 -42.70
C ASP A 608 -17.59 41.90 -43.32
N ASN A 609 -17.92 40.79 -42.64
CA ASN A 609 -19.29 40.33 -42.54
C ASN A 609 -19.58 39.95 -41.09
N HIS A 610 -20.42 40.78 -40.47
CA HIS A 610 -21.12 40.49 -39.24
C HIS A 610 -22.10 39.33 -39.46
N ASP A 611 -21.92 38.23 -38.73
CA ASP A 611 -23.02 37.32 -38.42
C ASP A 611 -22.96 36.96 -36.94
N GLN A 612 -24.02 37.35 -36.23
CA GLN A 612 -24.24 37.07 -34.81
C GLN A 612 -24.64 35.59 -34.59
N PRO A 613 -24.37 35.04 -33.38
CA PRO A 613 -24.57 33.63 -33.08
C PRO A 613 -26.05 33.26 -32.85
N PRO A 614 -26.49 32.03 -33.13
CA PRO A 614 -27.80 31.55 -32.71
C PRO A 614 -27.83 31.20 -31.21
N ALA A 615 -29.03 31.39 -30.65
CA ALA A 615 -29.38 31.54 -29.25
C ALA A 615 -29.14 30.33 -28.32
N ASP A 616 -28.91 30.67 -27.04
CA ASP A 616 -29.00 29.82 -25.87
C ASP A 616 -30.37 29.13 -25.75
N ASN A 617 -30.39 27.80 -25.66
CA ASN A 617 -31.51 27.07 -25.08
C ASN A 617 -31.21 26.82 -23.61
N HIS A 618 -31.92 27.57 -22.76
CA HIS A 618 -32.04 27.32 -21.33
C HIS A 618 -32.92 26.09 -21.07
N ASP A 619 -32.33 25.00 -20.59
CA ASP A 619 -33.05 23.99 -19.82
C ASP A 619 -32.64 24.11 -18.35
N GLN A 620 -33.56 24.64 -17.54
CA GLN A 620 -33.48 24.59 -16.08
C GLN A 620 -33.79 23.17 -15.57
N PRO A 621 -33.03 22.62 -14.62
CA PRO A 621 -33.45 21.42 -13.90
C PRO A 621 -34.57 21.75 -12.87
N PRO A 622 -35.54 20.85 -12.65
CA PRO A 622 -36.61 21.05 -11.68
C PRO A 622 -36.16 20.90 -10.21
N ALA A 623 -36.98 21.46 -9.34
CA ALA A 623 -36.75 21.83 -7.94
C ALA A 623 -36.29 20.73 -6.96
N ASP A 624 -35.54 21.20 -5.95
CA ASP A 624 -35.17 20.52 -4.72
C ASP A 624 -36.39 19.95 -3.97
N ASN A 625 -36.43 18.63 -3.80
CA ASN A 625 -37.17 17.99 -2.71
C ASN A 625 -36.19 17.61 -1.60
N HIS A 626 -36.24 18.39 -0.52
CA HIS A 626 -35.62 18.05 0.76
C HIS A 626 -36.42 16.92 1.43
N ASP A 627 -35.89 15.69 1.43
CA ASP A 627 -36.27 14.67 2.39
C ASP A 627 -35.15 14.49 3.42
N GLN A 628 -35.48 14.79 4.67
CA GLN A 628 -34.62 14.59 5.83
C GLN A 628 -34.40 13.10 6.11
N PRO A 629 -33.18 12.67 6.49
CA PRO A 629 -32.95 11.31 6.97
C PRO A 629 -33.50 11.10 8.39
N PRO A 630 -34.01 9.91 8.73
CA PRO A 630 -34.51 9.60 10.07
C PRO A 630 -33.37 9.54 11.10
N ALA A 631 -33.68 10.01 12.31
CA ALA A 631 -32.77 10.10 13.45
C ALA A 631 -32.30 8.72 13.94
N ASP A 632 -30.98 8.55 14.04
CA ASP A 632 -30.35 7.42 14.73
C ASP A 632 -30.42 7.64 16.25
N ASN A 633 -31.07 6.71 16.94
CA ASN A 633 -31.04 6.56 18.40
C ASN A 633 -29.64 6.14 18.85
N HIS A 634 -28.92 7.04 19.51
CA HIS A 634 -27.76 6.69 20.31
C HIS A 634 -28.15 6.62 21.79
N ASP A 635 -28.05 5.42 22.35
CA ASP A 635 -28.09 5.13 23.79
C ASP A 635 -27.08 6.00 24.55
N GLN A 636 -27.59 6.90 25.39
CA GLN A 636 -26.79 7.58 26.41
C GLN A 636 -26.66 6.72 27.67
N PRO A 637 -25.49 6.71 28.35
CA PRO A 637 -25.35 6.08 29.66
C PRO A 637 -26.06 6.90 30.75
N PRO A 638 -26.60 6.25 31.80
CA PRO A 638 -27.50 6.91 32.75
C PRO A 638 -26.77 7.88 33.67
N ALA A 639 -27.36 9.07 33.84
CA ALA A 639 -27.02 10.04 34.87
C ALA A 639 -27.54 9.54 36.24
N GLY A 640 -26.69 9.63 37.27
CA GLY A 640 -27.05 9.28 38.64
C GLY A 640 -28.10 10.23 39.22
N SER A 641 -29.17 9.65 39.74
CA SER A 641 -30.19 10.34 40.54
C SER A 641 -29.63 10.68 41.91
N GLN A 642 -29.74 11.95 42.30
CA GLN A 642 -29.67 12.36 43.69
C GLN A 642 -31.01 12.03 44.36
N ASP A 643 -30.95 11.22 45.40
CA ASP A 643 -32.08 10.96 46.31
C ASP A 643 -32.40 12.22 47.12
N GLN A 644 -33.63 12.72 47.00
CA GLN A 644 -34.30 13.48 48.04
C GLN A 644 -35.30 12.55 48.73
N ALA A 645 -35.24 12.52 50.06
CA ALA A 645 -36.04 11.68 50.95
C ALA A 645 -37.55 12.01 50.88
N PRO A 646 -38.44 11.04 51.20
CA PRO A 646 -39.88 11.25 51.22
C PRO A 646 -40.38 11.72 52.60
N GLU A 647 -41.32 12.67 52.60
CA GLU A 647 -42.27 12.90 53.69
C GLU A 647 -43.60 12.21 53.36
N ASP A 648 -44.05 11.37 54.29
CA ASP A 648 -45.40 11.07 54.75
C ASP A 648 -46.58 11.01 53.75
N ALA A 649 -47.08 9.78 53.51
CA ALA A 649 -48.42 9.29 53.93
C ALA A 649 -48.75 7.94 53.27
#